data_AF-B9DSM7-F1
#
_entry.id   AF-B9DSM7-F1
#
_cell.length_a   1.000
_cell.length_b   1.000
_cell.length_c   1.000
_cell.angle_alpha   90.00
_cell.angle_beta   90.00
_cell.angle_gamma   90.00
#
_symmetry.space_group_name_H-M   'P 1'
#
loop_
_entity.id
_entity.type
_entity.pdbx_description
1 polymer ?
#
loop_
_entity_poly.entity_id
_entity_poly.type
_entity_poly.pdbx_seq_one_letter_code
_entity_poly.pdbx_strand_id
1 'polypeptide(L)'
;MKKKTYLFVAGITVTCGTALAIHLSQPKSIPMTKSGHEKMISKSPTNSDDKSRKKDKGIAGIDYPTSDGFKLDKQSKIISKTDTGIIVAHGDHSHFIFYKDLKGTAFAYLIPNGVQITKPLIGDTNESINGHGHHYVFNPKDIVAEDAFGYTVRHDDHFHYILKSSLGMTPMLTNYNQGRHFQRDSHYKPNVQGIPGLDFATSDGFQFDGSGIVGKTNDSILVSHDDHLHPISFDDLRKTGWGEIVKIYEKREIATPLSHVASKEDLVQKTIEYLAKSLALPLSSIEIIKTDDGKIGFKYPHHDHSHVIMLEDIEIGKPIPDPHQLHHAKELEKHRIGMNTLREIGFDEEVILDIVRTHDAKTEFPSNEKNPEKMKEWLTTVTKLDLGSRKDPLNRFGLHLLPNLENLGIGFTPIKNMEPVLQFKKLKRLLMTATGVKNYDFLKYMPNLEGLDISQNNLKDLSFLTPYKQLNLLAAADNQLSTLQPLAELPKLQFLVLSNNKIKDLSPLKNLTRLQEVHIENNLVRDLTPLNDKENLKVLNLSENRGVDLKTLRLPLLETLTVNKASLTDLNFFEANPNLTEVTATKNAIQKLDGIEKAKKLQFLDLQENKVNHLNIKEKQESLTFLNLSDNALESLEGVNDFTALETLRVASNKISSLHLEESNQQVKSLDVSYNQLPKEELTLNENDIPLGVAHHFTAVKEGSIEGNPSLNDVLESQNQKNNKKE
;
A
#
# COMPACT_ATOMS: atom_id res chain seq x y z
N MET A 1 58.65 -39.85 2.55
CA MET A 1 58.65 -39.31 1.16
C MET A 1 57.77 -38.06 1.11
N LYS A 2 57.86 -37.20 0.09
CA LYS A 2 57.17 -35.89 0.04
C LYS A 2 56.16 -35.78 -1.12
N LYS A 3 55.03 -35.13 -0.82
CA LYS A 3 54.12 -34.34 -1.70
C LYS A 3 53.36 -35.01 -2.87
N LYS A 4 52.16 -34.44 -3.05
CA LYS A 4 51.20 -34.47 -4.17
C LYS A 4 51.76 -34.71 -5.58
N THR A 5 50.97 -35.38 -6.42
CA THR A 5 50.94 -35.20 -7.88
C THR A 5 49.50 -35.26 -8.41
N TYR A 6 49.17 -34.46 -9.43
CA TYR A 6 48.00 -34.63 -10.29
C TYR A 6 48.31 -35.66 -11.41
N LEU A 7 47.30 -36.14 -12.14
CA LEU A 7 47.44 -36.34 -13.59
C LEU A 7 46.09 -36.20 -14.32
N PHE A 8 46.12 -36.29 -15.65
CA PHE A 8 45.19 -35.64 -16.58
C PHE A 8 45.23 -36.41 -17.93
N VAL A 9 44.17 -36.30 -18.74
CA VAL A 9 44.09 -36.59 -20.21
C VAL A 9 44.08 -38.07 -20.65
N ALA A 10 42.94 -38.49 -21.22
CA ALA A 10 42.82 -39.03 -22.60
C ALA A 10 41.32 -39.20 -22.95
N GLY A 11 40.81 -38.96 -24.17
CA GLY A 11 41.45 -38.40 -25.37
C GLY A 11 41.39 -39.36 -26.57
N ILE A 12 40.35 -39.24 -27.40
CA ILE A 12 40.29 -39.89 -28.73
C ILE A 12 39.83 -38.84 -29.76
N THR A 13 40.56 -38.75 -30.86
CA THR A 13 40.33 -37.87 -32.01
C THR A 13 40.23 -38.68 -33.30
N VAL A 14 39.39 -38.26 -34.24
CA VAL A 14 39.51 -38.62 -35.66
C VAL A 14 39.40 -37.36 -36.52
N THR A 15 40.19 -37.30 -37.58
CA THR A 15 40.38 -36.19 -38.55
C THR A 15 39.31 -36.24 -39.68
N CYS A 16 39.24 -35.38 -40.70
CA CYS A 16 40.19 -34.46 -41.36
C CYS A 16 39.43 -33.27 -42.01
N GLY A 17 39.98 -32.06 -42.21
CA GLY A 17 40.75 -31.65 -43.42
C GLY A 17 39.83 -31.07 -44.52
N THR A 18 40.10 -30.01 -45.28
CA THR A 18 41.26 -29.10 -45.50
C THR A 18 40.72 -27.70 -45.89
N ALA A 19 41.15 -26.56 -45.34
CA ALA A 19 42.46 -25.85 -45.43
C ALA A 19 42.75 -25.10 -46.77
N LEU A 20 42.74 -23.75 -46.71
CA LEU A 20 43.71 -22.84 -47.37
C LEU A 20 43.66 -21.44 -46.71
N ALA A 21 44.65 -20.57 -46.93
CA ALA A 21 44.88 -19.32 -46.16
C ALA A 21 45.69 -18.24 -46.94
N ILE A 22 46.23 -17.21 -46.24
CA ILE A 22 47.27 -16.22 -46.66
C ILE A 22 46.72 -15.00 -47.46
N HIS A 23 47.06 -13.70 -47.22
CA HIS A 23 47.86 -13.03 -46.16
C HIS A 23 47.46 -11.55 -45.86
N LEU A 24 48.17 -10.98 -44.88
CA LEU A 24 48.27 -9.60 -44.36
C LEU A 24 48.34 -8.43 -45.37
N SER A 25 47.90 -7.21 -44.97
CA SER A 25 48.78 -6.00 -44.79
C SER A 25 48.04 -4.67 -44.44
N GLN A 26 48.77 -3.75 -43.78
CA GLN A 26 48.56 -2.29 -43.60
C GLN A 26 49.95 -1.59 -43.81
N PRO A 27 50.18 -0.24 -43.85
CA PRO A 27 49.36 0.89 -43.34
C PRO A 27 49.42 2.28 -44.08
N LYS A 28 48.70 3.29 -43.52
CA LYS A 28 48.93 4.78 -43.49
C LYS A 28 49.26 5.61 -44.77
N SER A 29 48.47 6.68 -45.06
CA SER A 29 48.86 8.13 -45.05
C SER A 29 47.83 9.09 -45.75
N ILE A 30 48.05 10.42 -45.68
CA ILE A 30 47.12 11.60 -45.74
C ILE A 30 47.97 12.87 -46.14
N PRO A 31 47.54 14.07 -46.68
CA PRO A 31 46.22 14.76 -46.79
C PRO A 31 45.90 15.49 -48.17
N MET A 32 44.95 16.46 -48.18
CA MET A 32 44.79 17.68 -49.06
C MET A 32 43.89 17.62 -50.33
N THR A 33 42.76 18.36 -50.44
CA THR A 33 42.45 19.82 -50.70
C THR A 33 42.83 20.32 -52.11
N LYS A 34 42.16 21.29 -52.76
CA LYS A 34 41.21 22.38 -52.35
C LYS A 34 39.89 22.25 -53.18
N SER A 35 39.01 23.23 -53.49
CA SER A 35 38.87 24.71 -53.32
C SER A 35 37.40 25.11 -53.61
N GLY A 36 36.83 26.28 -53.24
CA GLY A 36 37.33 27.37 -52.38
C GLY A 36 36.43 28.63 -52.39
N HIS A 37 36.94 29.71 -51.79
CA HIS A 37 36.46 31.12 -51.76
C HIS A 37 35.35 31.53 -50.76
N GLU A 38 35.83 31.91 -49.56
CA GLU A 38 35.53 33.13 -48.76
C GLU A 38 34.59 34.21 -49.36
N LYS A 39 33.79 35.03 -48.64
CA LYS A 39 33.60 35.41 -47.21
C LYS A 39 32.20 36.13 -47.07
N MET A 40 31.67 36.74 -45.99
CA MET A 40 32.13 37.16 -44.64
C MET A 40 30.93 37.37 -43.65
N ILE A 41 31.18 37.30 -42.34
CA ILE A 41 30.63 38.06 -41.16
C ILE A 41 29.24 38.76 -41.33
N SER A 42 28.22 38.49 -40.49
CA SER A 42 28.18 38.87 -39.04
C SER A 42 27.25 38.03 -38.12
N LYS A 43 27.14 38.43 -36.84
CA LYS A 43 26.68 37.62 -35.67
C LYS A 43 25.16 37.45 -35.55
N SER A 44 24.70 36.23 -35.18
CA SER A 44 23.98 35.93 -33.92
C SER A 44 23.47 34.48 -33.89
N PRO A 45 23.77 33.65 -32.86
CA PRO A 45 23.31 32.27 -32.80
C PRO A 45 21.94 32.14 -32.09
N THR A 46 20.86 32.31 -32.84
CA THR A 46 19.58 31.67 -32.49
C THR A 46 19.60 30.22 -32.96
N ASN A 47 19.60 29.24 -32.06
CA ASN A 47 19.37 27.84 -32.42
C ASN A 47 18.26 27.24 -31.54
N SER A 48 17.05 27.29 -32.06
CA SER A 48 15.96 26.39 -31.66
C SER A 48 16.20 25.05 -32.33
N ASP A 49 16.67 24.05 -31.58
CA ASP A 49 16.69 22.65 -32.02
C ASP A 49 15.59 21.88 -31.28
N ASP A 50 14.45 21.67 -31.96
CA ASP A 50 13.41 20.76 -31.50
C ASP A 50 13.97 19.34 -31.41
N LYS A 51 14.02 18.83 -30.18
CA LYS A 51 14.14 17.41 -29.89
C LYS A 51 13.01 16.98 -28.96
N SER A 52 11.82 16.81 -29.54
CA SER A 52 10.75 15.92 -29.11
C SER A 52 11.27 14.79 -28.20
N ARG A 53 11.16 15.01 -26.88
CA ARG A 53 11.54 14.00 -25.89
C ARG A 53 10.55 12.85 -26.00
N LYS A 54 11.05 11.64 -26.26
CA LYS A 54 10.31 10.44 -25.90
C LYS A 54 10.08 10.50 -24.38
N LYS A 55 8.81 10.57 -23.96
CA LYS A 55 8.43 10.25 -22.59
C LYS A 55 8.56 8.74 -22.42
N ASP A 56 9.72 8.28 -21.98
CA ASP A 56 9.77 7.00 -21.27
C ASP A 56 8.91 7.18 -20.01
N LYS A 57 7.86 6.37 -19.86
CA LYS A 57 6.96 6.45 -18.71
C LYS A 57 7.66 5.82 -17.51
N GLY A 58 7.96 6.64 -16.51
CA GLY A 58 8.32 6.12 -15.18
C GLY A 58 7.11 5.47 -14.49
N ILE A 59 7.36 4.91 -13.31
CA ILE A 59 6.36 4.22 -12.49
C ILE A 59 6.04 5.07 -11.25
N ALA A 60 4.74 5.24 -10.97
CA ALA A 60 4.24 5.90 -9.77
C ALA A 60 4.72 5.19 -8.50
N GLY A 61 5.03 5.96 -7.45
CA GLY A 61 5.62 5.45 -6.23
C GLY A 61 7.08 5.00 -6.36
N ILE A 62 7.72 5.16 -7.54
CA ILE A 62 9.13 4.82 -7.77
C ILE A 62 9.88 6.00 -8.39
N ASP A 63 9.54 6.38 -9.62
CA ASP A 63 10.23 7.44 -10.37
C ASP A 63 9.68 8.83 -10.00
N TYR A 64 8.38 8.90 -9.71
CA TYR A 64 7.65 10.07 -9.23
C TYR A 64 6.65 9.63 -8.13
N PRO A 65 6.13 10.54 -7.28
CA PRO A 65 5.14 10.19 -6.27
C PRO A 65 3.84 9.66 -6.89
N THR A 66 3.11 8.84 -6.15
CA THR A 66 1.72 8.44 -6.45
C THR A 66 0.74 9.61 -6.27
N SER A 67 -0.54 9.42 -6.65
CA SER A 67 -1.61 10.39 -6.38
C SER A 67 -1.79 10.75 -4.89
N ASP A 68 -1.56 9.82 -3.96
CA ASP A 68 -1.57 10.08 -2.51
C ASP A 68 -0.24 10.61 -1.95
N GLY A 69 0.76 10.87 -2.81
CA GLY A 69 2.05 11.47 -2.44
C GLY A 69 3.14 10.49 -2.01
N PHE A 70 2.85 9.19 -1.90
CA PHE A 70 3.83 8.17 -1.58
C PHE A 70 4.93 8.08 -2.64
N LYS A 71 6.18 7.95 -2.21
CA LYS A 71 7.31 7.57 -3.08
C LYS A 71 8.30 6.70 -2.34
N LEU A 72 8.67 5.57 -2.95
CA LEU A 72 9.69 4.67 -2.42
C LEU A 72 11.05 5.37 -2.37
N ASP A 73 11.62 5.41 -1.17
CA ASP A 73 12.97 5.89 -0.87
C ASP A 73 13.73 4.85 0.00
N LYS A 74 14.75 5.28 0.76
CA LYS A 74 15.52 4.39 1.65
C LYS A 74 14.99 4.34 3.08
N GLN A 75 14.12 5.27 3.45
CA GLN A 75 13.51 5.45 4.76
C GLN A 75 12.14 4.75 4.83
N SER A 76 11.53 4.51 3.68
CA SER A 76 10.29 3.77 3.43
C SER A 76 10.28 2.40 4.11
N LYS A 77 9.42 2.24 5.12
CA LYS A 77 9.30 0.98 5.86
C LYS A 77 8.76 -0.14 4.97
N ILE A 78 9.63 -1.07 4.58
CA ILE A 78 9.24 -2.31 3.89
C ILE A 78 8.53 -3.23 4.88
N ILE A 79 7.20 -3.10 4.94
CA ILE A 79 6.29 -3.93 5.71
C ILE A 79 6.38 -5.41 5.34
N SER A 80 6.62 -5.74 4.07
CA SER A 80 6.52 -7.14 3.61
C SER A 80 7.29 -7.42 2.33
N LYS A 81 7.50 -8.73 2.08
CA LYS A 81 7.85 -9.31 0.78
C LYS A 81 6.95 -10.51 0.49
N THR A 82 6.07 -10.36 -0.49
CA THR A 82 5.29 -11.48 -1.06
C THR A 82 6.13 -12.25 -2.08
N ASP A 83 5.56 -13.29 -2.70
CA ASP A 83 6.16 -13.94 -3.86
C ASP A 83 6.13 -13.09 -5.15
N THR A 84 5.59 -11.87 -5.10
CA THR A 84 5.19 -11.06 -6.27
C THR A 84 5.67 -9.60 -6.19
N GLY A 85 5.86 -9.07 -4.98
CA GLY A 85 6.29 -7.70 -4.72
C GLY A 85 6.58 -7.41 -3.25
N ILE A 86 6.76 -6.13 -2.94
CA ILE A 86 6.95 -5.59 -1.58
C ILE A 86 5.69 -4.85 -1.13
N ILE A 87 5.48 -4.80 0.18
CA ILE A 87 4.47 -3.94 0.81
C ILE A 87 5.22 -2.89 1.63
N VAL A 88 4.74 -1.65 1.60
CA VAL A 88 5.42 -0.48 2.15
C VAL A 88 4.46 0.34 3.00
N ALA A 89 4.86 0.77 4.20
CA ALA A 89 4.04 1.63 5.04
C ALA A 89 3.91 3.03 4.43
N HIS A 90 2.72 3.60 4.48
CA HIS A 90 2.49 5.02 4.20
C HIS A 90 1.34 5.51 5.08
N GLY A 91 1.61 6.50 5.95
CA GLY A 91 0.63 7.00 6.91
C GLY A 91 -0.06 5.89 7.71
N ASP A 92 -1.38 5.83 7.54
CA ASP A 92 -2.36 4.92 8.14
C ASP A 92 -2.66 3.65 7.30
N HIS A 93 -1.95 3.46 6.18
CA HIS A 93 -2.21 2.40 5.21
C HIS A 93 -0.92 1.78 4.65
N SER A 94 -1.01 1.06 3.52
CA SER A 94 0.15 0.41 2.90
C SER A 94 0.06 0.33 1.38
N HIS A 95 1.17 0.66 0.72
CA HIS A 95 1.35 0.51 -0.73
C HIS A 95 1.87 -0.88 -1.10
N PHE A 96 1.59 -1.30 -2.34
CA PHE A 96 2.13 -2.52 -2.94
C PHE A 96 2.94 -2.18 -4.19
N ILE A 97 4.16 -2.73 -4.31
CA ILE A 97 5.04 -2.52 -5.48
C ILE A 97 5.53 -3.86 -6.00
N PHE A 98 5.22 -4.23 -7.24
CA PHE A 98 5.62 -5.53 -7.80
C PHE A 98 7.13 -5.58 -8.07
N TYR A 99 7.74 -6.77 -7.94
CA TYR A 99 9.17 -6.95 -8.23
C TYR A 99 9.55 -6.63 -9.69
N LYS A 100 8.58 -6.72 -10.61
CA LYS A 100 8.77 -6.34 -12.02
C LYS A 100 9.00 -4.84 -12.18
N ASP A 101 8.38 -4.02 -11.33
CA ASP A 101 8.41 -2.56 -11.39
C ASP A 101 9.71 -2.01 -10.75
N LEU A 102 10.21 -2.72 -9.72
CA LEU A 102 11.53 -2.46 -9.12
C LEU A 102 12.71 -2.82 -10.05
N LYS A 103 12.48 -3.56 -11.15
CA LYS A 103 13.54 -4.15 -11.97
C LYS A 103 14.23 -3.10 -12.85
N GLY A 104 15.52 -2.88 -12.58
CA GLY A 104 16.33 -1.86 -13.27
C GLY A 104 16.34 -0.50 -12.55
N THR A 105 15.56 -0.35 -11.48
CA THR A 105 15.58 0.81 -10.58
C THR A 105 16.72 0.70 -9.57
N ALA A 106 16.95 1.78 -8.80
CA ALA A 106 17.86 1.75 -7.64
C ALA A 106 17.44 0.73 -6.55
N PHE A 107 16.17 0.31 -6.53
CA PHE A 107 15.57 -0.58 -5.53
C PHE A 107 15.56 -2.06 -5.94
N ALA A 108 16.18 -2.41 -7.07
CA ALA A 108 16.24 -3.80 -7.56
C ALA A 108 16.84 -4.82 -6.56
N TYR A 109 17.61 -4.35 -5.57
CA TYR A 109 18.13 -5.19 -4.46
C TYR A 109 17.04 -5.70 -3.50
N LEU A 110 15.83 -5.14 -3.54
CA LEU A 110 14.70 -5.62 -2.75
C LEU A 110 14.10 -6.92 -3.31
N ILE A 111 14.36 -7.24 -4.58
CA ILE A 111 13.90 -8.46 -5.26
C ILE A 111 14.66 -9.67 -4.71
N PRO A 112 13.98 -10.74 -4.23
CA PRO A 112 14.65 -11.90 -3.64
C PRO A 112 15.33 -12.79 -4.70
N ASN A 113 16.46 -13.39 -4.33
CA ASN A 113 17.18 -14.38 -5.16
C ASN A 113 16.52 -15.77 -5.10
N GLY A 114 15.26 -15.85 -5.53
CA GLY A 114 14.42 -17.04 -5.51
C GLY A 114 13.05 -16.77 -4.88
N VAL A 115 12.22 -17.80 -4.74
CA VAL A 115 10.92 -17.68 -4.06
C VAL A 115 11.14 -17.59 -2.55
N GLN A 116 11.17 -16.37 -2.04
CA GLN A 116 11.15 -16.08 -0.60
C GLN A 116 9.82 -15.40 -0.26
N ILE A 117 9.14 -15.94 0.75
CA ILE A 117 7.93 -15.37 1.35
C ILE A 117 8.35 -14.91 2.75
N THR A 118 8.27 -13.61 3.05
CA THR A 118 8.55 -13.04 4.38
C THR A 118 7.61 -11.86 4.59
N LYS A 119 6.55 -12.06 5.39
CA LYS A 119 5.25 -11.39 5.20
C LYS A 119 4.85 -10.37 6.30
N PRO A 120 3.70 -9.66 6.20
CA PRO A 120 3.56 -8.27 6.68
C PRO A 120 3.78 -7.94 8.16
N LEU A 121 4.47 -6.82 8.36
CA LEU A 121 4.64 -6.04 9.59
C LEU A 121 3.68 -4.84 9.65
N ILE A 122 2.64 -4.91 10.47
CA ILE A 122 1.66 -3.82 10.64
C ILE A 122 2.32 -2.56 11.24
N GLY A 123 2.24 -1.43 10.54
CA GLY A 123 2.05 -0.10 11.14
C GLY A 123 0.54 0.16 11.29
N ASP A 124 0.12 1.03 12.21
CA ASP A 124 -1.30 1.15 12.62
C ASP A 124 -2.26 1.43 11.45
N THR A 125 -3.20 0.50 11.20
CA THR A 125 -4.26 0.59 10.16
C THR A 125 -5.67 0.61 10.76
N ASN A 126 -5.80 0.87 12.07
CA ASN A 126 -7.06 0.71 12.81
C ASN A 126 -7.69 2.04 13.28
N GLU A 127 -7.51 3.10 12.49
CA GLU A 127 -8.25 4.37 12.56
C GLU A 127 -9.47 4.31 11.62
N SER A 128 -10.58 3.74 12.12
CA SER A 128 -11.95 3.88 11.57
C SER A 128 -12.25 3.33 10.15
N ILE A 129 -13.10 2.30 10.08
CA ILE A 129 -13.94 2.03 8.88
C ILE A 129 -15.15 3.00 8.86
N ASN A 130 -14.88 4.29 9.10
CA ASN A 130 -15.78 5.45 9.14
C ASN A 130 -14.87 6.70 9.13
N GLY A 131 -14.21 6.92 7.99
CA GLY A 131 -12.89 7.55 7.92
C GLY A 131 -12.73 8.97 8.49
N HIS A 132 -11.60 9.15 9.17
CA HIS A 132 -10.92 10.46 9.32
C HIS A 132 -9.52 10.51 8.69
N GLY A 133 -9.24 9.56 7.78
CA GLY A 133 -8.19 9.60 6.75
C GLY A 133 -8.83 9.31 5.38
N HIS A 134 -8.43 10.01 4.32
CA HIS A 134 -9.24 10.13 3.10
C HIS A 134 -8.93 9.14 1.96
N HIS A 135 -7.93 8.26 2.11
CA HIS A 135 -7.15 7.82 0.95
C HIS A 135 -7.65 6.59 0.19
N TYR A 136 -8.34 5.62 0.78
CA TYR A 136 -9.01 4.55 0.02
C TYR A 136 -10.11 3.83 0.83
N VAL A 137 -11.22 3.45 0.18
CA VAL A 137 -12.30 2.63 0.77
C VAL A 137 -12.31 1.27 0.10
N PHE A 138 -12.10 0.19 0.88
CA PHE A 138 -11.97 -1.16 0.32
C PHE A 138 -13.22 -1.63 -0.45
N ASN A 139 -13.07 -1.72 -1.77
CA ASN A 139 -14.03 -2.27 -2.69
C ASN A 139 -13.45 -3.55 -3.34
N PRO A 140 -14.05 -4.73 -3.10
CA PRO A 140 -13.59 -6.00 -3.66
C PRO A 140 -13.46 -6.09 -5.19
N LYS A 141 -13.99 -5.15 -5.97
CA LYS A 141 -13.81 -5.12 -7.45
C LYS A 141 -12.42 -4.65 -7.88
N ASP A 142 -11.68 -4.01 -6.97
CA ASP A 142 -10.42 -3.32 -7.29
C ASP A 142 -9.21 -4.23 -7.03
N ILE A 143 -9.46 -5.43 -6.48
CA ILE A 143 -8.48 -6.50 -6.27
C ILE A 143 -7.90 -6.91 -7.62
N VAL A 144 -6.57 -6.81 -7.75
CA VAL A 144 -5.80 -7.32 -8.89
C VAL A 144 -4.93 -8.53 -8.54
N ALA A 145 -4.78 -8.83 -7.25
CA ALA A 145 -4.28 -10.10 -6.74
C ALA A 145 -4.70 -10.32 -5.27
N GLU A 146 -5.31 -11.46 -4.96
CA GLU A 146 -5.47 -11.97 -3.59
C GLU A 146 -4.30 -12.88 -3.18
N ASP A 147 -3.84 -12.77 -1.93
CA ASP A 147 -3.04 -13.80 -1.27
C ASP A 147 -3.60 -14.11 0.12
N ALA A 148 -3.12 -15.16 0.80
CA ALA A 148 -3.67 -15.61 2.09
C ALA A 148 -3.66 -14.59 3.25
N PHE A 149 -2.96 -13.46 3.12
CA PHE A 149 -2.78 -12.46 4.18
C PHE A 149 -3.49 -11.13 3.85
N GLY A 150 -3.77 -10.87 2.57
CA GLY A 150 -4.32 -9.59 2.12
C GLY A 150 -4.58 -9.53 0.62
N TYR A 151 -4.95 -8.34 0.17
CA TYR A 151 -5.36 -8.05 -1.20
C TYR A 151 -4.49 -6.93 -1.75
N THR A 152 -3.84 -7.16 -2.89
CA THR A 152 -3.32 -6.07 -3.72
C THR A 152 -4.50 -5.48 -4.49
N VAL A 153 -4.89 -4.27 -4.15
CA VAL A 153 -5.95 -3.49 -4.83
C VAL A 153 -5.31 -2.42 -5.69
N ARG A 154 -5.85 -2.19 -6.89
CA ARG A 154 -5.41 -1.10 -7.77
C ARG A 154 -6.11 0.19 -7.36
N HIS A 155 -5.33 1.25 -7.20
CA HIS A 155 -5.81 2.57 -6.82
C HIS A 155 -5.12 3.58 -7.74
N ASP A 156 -5.89 4.20 -8.63
CA ASP A 156 -5.43 5.25 -9.55
C ASP A 156 -4.21 4.92 -10.42
N ASP A 157 -3.03 5.40 -10.03
CA ASP A 157 -1.75 5.17 -10.68
C ASP A 157 -0.90 4.08 -10.00
N HIS A 158 -1.33 3.59 -8.84
CA HIS A 158 -0.60 2.73 -7.93
C HIS A 158 -1.44 1.55 -7.41
N PHE A 159 -0.96 0.91 -6.33
CA PHE A 159 -1.63 -0.21 -5.67
C PHE A 159 -1.48 -0.09 -4.16
N HIS A 160 -2.54 -0.39 -3.41
CA HIS A 160 -2.47 -0.60 -1.97
C HIS A 160 -2.44 -2.10 -1.64
N TYR A 161 -1.99 -2.45 -0.43
CA TYR A 161 -2.16 -3.78 0.14
C TYR A 161 -3.04 -3.75 1.38
N ILE A 162 -4.22 -4.34 1.28
CA ILE A 162 -5.22 -4.36 2.35
C ILE A 162 -5.15 -5.70 3.06
N LEU A 163 -4.79 -5.69 4.34
CA LEU A 163 -4.70 -6.91 5.15
C LEU A 163 -6.09 -7.51 5.39
N LYS A 164 -6.17 -8.84 5.41
CA LYS A 164 -7.40 -9.55 5.76
C LYS A 164 -7.84 -9.27 7.19
N SER A 165 -6.88 -9.07 8.10
CA SER A 165 -7.14 -8.74 9.50
C SER A 165 -7.62 -7.30 9.73
N SER A 166 -7.38 -6.35 8.81
CA SER A 166 -7.84 -4.95 8.98
C SER A 166 -9.27 -4.68 8.47
N LEU A 167 -9.88 -5.58 7.69
CA LEU A 167 -11.27 -5.42 7.22
C LEU A 167 -12.32 -5.66 8.31
N GLY A 168 -12.00 -6.53 9.28
CA GLY A 168 -12.88 -6.91 10.37
C GLY A 168 -14.25 -7.48 9.93
N MET A 169 -15.20 -7.51 10.86
CA MET A 169 -16.60 -7.81 10.55
C MET A 169 -17.32 -6.60 9.94
N THR A 170 -16.87 -6.15 8.77
CA THR A 170 -17.67 -5.25 7.92
C THR A 170 -18.97 -5.97 7.51
N PRO A 171 -20.17 -5.38 7.70
CA PRO A 171 -21.45 -6.04 7.47
C PRO A 171 -21.85 -6.09 5.98
N MET A 172 -20.93 -6.55 5.13
CA MET A 172 -21.24 -6.92 3.75
C MET A 172 -22.26 -8.07 3.77
N LEU A 173 -23.51 -7.74 3.42
CA LEU A 173 -24.72 -8.60 3.40
C LEU A 173 -25.59 -8.68 4.69
N THR A 174 -25.84 -7.57 5.41
CA THR A 174 -27.04 -7.46 6.28
C THR A 174 -27.85 -6.16 6.15
N ASN A 175 -28.88 -6.23 5.30
CA ASN A 175 -30.19 -5.56 5.35
C ASN A 175 -30.37 -4.03 5.48
N TYR A 176 -31.25 -3.55 4.59
CA TYR A 176 -32.22 -2.45 4.74
C TYR A 176 -32.67 -2.11 6.18
N ASN A 177 -32.95 -0.82 6.38
CA ASN A 177 -33.86 -0.23 7.37
C ASN A 177 -33.59 -0.49 8.86
N GLN A 178 -32.92 0.44 9.53
CA GLN A 178 -33.60 1.54 10.27
C GLN A 178 -32.57 2.56 10.79
N GLY A 179 -32.89 3.86 10.71
CA GLY A 179 -31.99 4.93 11.14
C GLY A 179 -32.23 5.41 12.57
N ARG A 180 -31.20 6.05 13.17
CA ARG A 180 -31.31 6.96 14.32
C ARG A 180 -30.24 8.05 14.22
N HIS A 181 -30.58 9.27 14.64
CA HIS A 181 -29.67 10.40 14.68
C HIS A 181 -28.58 10.24 15.74
N PHE A 182 -27.40 10.78 15.46
CA PHE A 182 -26.61 11.54 16.44
C PHE A 182 -26.07 12.83 15.80
N GLN A 183 -25.54 13.73 16.62
CA GLN A 183 -25.30 15.13 16.26
C GLN A 183 -23.95 15.35 15.55
N ARG A 184 -23.85 16.44 14.79
CA ARG A 184 -22.58 16.98 14.30
C ARG A 184 -21.91 17.79 15.41
N ASP A 185 -20.64 17.51 15.66
CA ASP A 185 -19.66 18.54 16.01
C ASP A 185 -18.67 18.67 14.84
N SER A 186 -17.93 19.78 14.77
CA SER A 186 -17.39 20.27 13.49
C SER A 186 -15.94 20.75 13.54
N HIS A 187 -15.29 20.62 12.38
CA HIS A 187 -13.99 21.20 11.99
C HIS A 187 -12.74 20.46 12.47
N TYR A 188 -12.21 19.63 11.58
CA TYR A 188 -10.77 19.36 11.46
C TYR A 188 -10.35 19.57 10.00
N LYS A 189 -9.11 20.01 9.78
CA LYS A 189 -8.51 20.15 8.44
C LYS A 189 -7.12 19.49 8.47
N PRO A 190 -6.92 18.35 7.80
CA PRO A 190 -5.59 17.85 7.50
C PRO A 190 -4.84 18.85 6.61
N ASN A 191 -3.51 18.93 6.74
CA ASN A 191 -2.67 19.90 6.03
C ASN A 191 -1.66 19.15 5.16
N VAL A 192 -1.96 19.01 3.87
CA VAL A 192 -1.06 18.42 2.86
C VAL A 192 -0.46 19.55 2.03
N GLN A 193 0.85 19.49 1.73
CA GLN A 193 1.51 20.53 0.94
C GLN A 193 1.22 20.38 -0.56
N GLY A 194 0.27 21.19 -1.04
CA GLY A 194 -0.12 21.30 -2.44
C GLY A 194 -1.51 20.73 -2.71
N ILE A 195 -2.16 21.26 -3.74
CA ILE A 195 -3.56 20.98 -4.06
C ILE A 195 -3.64 20.09 -5.31
N PRO A 196 -4.25 18.89 -5.22
CA PRO A 196 -4.49 18.02 -6.38
C PRO A 196 -5.25 18.76 -7.49
N GLY A 197 -4.80 18.59 -8.73
CA GLY A 197 -5.35 19.28 -9.90
C GLY A 197 -4.80 20.69 -10.12
N LEU A 198 -4.03 21.27 -9.18
CA LEU A 198 -3.38 22.57 -9.34
C LEU A 198 -1.84 22.43 -9.28
N ASP A 199 -1.29 22.05 -8.13
CA ASP A 199 0.16 22.00 -7.92
C ASP A 199 0.78 20.72 -8.48
N PHE A 200 0.00 19.64 -8.52
CA PHE A 200 0.29 18.37 -9.16
C PHE A 200 -0.99 17.79 -9.80
N ALA A 201 -0.84 16.80 -10.67
CA ALA A 201 -1.98 16.13 -11.28
C ALA A 201 -2.76 15.29 -10.24
N THR A 202 -4.08 15.27 -10.37
CA THR A 202 -4.97 14.32 -9.67
C THR A 202 -4.69 12.88 -10.10
N SER A 203 -5.24 11.94 -9.33
CA SER A 203 -5.45 10.53 -9.68
C SER A 203 -5.96 10.24 -11.11
N ASP A 204 -6.92 11.02 -11.65
CA ASP A 204 -7.39 10.86 -13.04
C ASP A 204 -6.45 11.51 -14.07
N GLY A 205 -5.32 12.07 -13.65
CA GLY A 205 -4.31 12.71 -14.49
C GLY A 205 -4.64 14.17 -14.87
N PHE A 206 -5.72 14.75 -14.35
CA PHE A 206 -6.04 16.16 -14.54
C PHE A 206 -5.05 17.05 -13.80
N GLN A 207 -4.41 17.97 -14.52
CA GLN A 207 -3.77 19.15 -13.91
C GLN A 207 -4.21 20.38 -14.70
N PHE A 208 -4.70 21.40 -13.98
CA PHE A 208 -5.21 22.61 -14.57
C PHE A 208 -4.09 23.44 -15.21
N ASP A 209 -4.16 23.64 -16.53
CA ASP A 209 -3.21 24.42 -17.32
C ASP A 209 -3.71 25.84 -17.66
N GLY A 210 -4.84 26.24 -17.07
CA GLY A 210 -5.53 27.50 -17.37
C GLY A 210 -6.60 27.40 -18.48
N SER A 211 -6.77 26.23 -19.11
CA SER A 211 -7.77 25.98 -20.16
C SER A 211 -8.95 25.15 -19.66
N GLY A 212 -9.78 24.61 -20.57
CA GLY A 212 -10.85 23.66 -20.25
C GLY A 212 -12.07 24.18 -19.46
N ILE A 213 -12.10 25.44 -19.02
CA ILE A 213 -13.22 25.99 -18.24
C ILE A 213 -14.50 26.00 -19.09
N VAL A 214 -15.52 25.26 -18.65
CA VAL A 214 -16.84 25.17 -19.32
C VAL A 214 -17.97 25.85 -18.54
N GLY A 215 -17.74 26.23 -17.28
CA GLY A 215 -18.72 26.94 -16.46
C GLY A 215 -18.20 27.28 -15.07
N LYS A 216 -19.10 27.68 -14.18
CA LYS A 216 -18.82 27.88 -12.75
C LYS A 216 -20.05 27.59 -11.88
N THR A 217 -19.83 27.55 -10.58
CA THR A 217 -20.81 27.60 -9.49
C THR A 217 -20.63 28.92 -8.70
N ASN A 218 -21.28 29.04 -7.54
CA ASN A 218 -21.06 30.15 -6.61
C ASN A 218 -19.65 30.15 -5.96
N ASP A 219 -18.95 29.01 -5.93
CA ASP A 219 -17.74 28.78 -5.14
C ASP A 219 -16.55 28.19 -5.93
N SER A 220 -16.78 27.71 -7.16
CA SER A 220 -15.84 26.93 -7.96
C SER A 220 -15.97 27.23 -9.45
N ILE A 221 -14.88 27.09 -10.21
CA ILE A 221 -14.96 26.91 -11.67
C ILE A 221 -15.22 25.43 -12.00
N LEU A 222 -15.88 25.15 -13.13
CA LEU A 222 -16.03 23.81 -13.68
C LEU A 222 -15.14 23.67 -14.91
N VAL A 223 -14.19 22.74 -14.85
CA VAL A 223 -13.22 22.45 -15.91
C VAL A 223 -13.54 21.10 -16.52
N SER A 224 -13.57 21.00 -17.85
CA SER A 224 -13.74 19.74 -18.55
C SER A 224 -12.41 19.00 -18.70
N HIS A 225 -12.42 17.70 -18.42
CA HIS A 225 -11.30 16.79 -18.60
C HIS A 225 -11.87 15.47 -19.12
N ASP A 226 -11.35 14.96 -20.25
CA ASP A 226 -11.53 13.56 -20.69
C ASP A 226 -12.98 12.98 -20.58
N ASP A 227 -13.96 13.81 -21.00
CA ASP A 227 -15.42 13.59 -21.02
C ASP A 227 -16.18 13.75 -19.68
N HIS A 228 -15.55 14.22 -18.60
CA HIS A 228 -16.19 14.58 -17.31
C HIS A 228 -15.74 15.97 -16.79
N LEU A 229 -16.19 16.36 -15.59
CA LEU A 229 -16.00 17.70 -15.03
C LEU A 229 -15.31 17.69 -13.66
N HIS A 230 -14.32 18.57 -13.49
CA HIS A 230 -13.62 18.88 -12.24
C HIS A 230 -14.10 20.23 -11.66
N PRO A 231 -14.50 20.31 -10.38
CA PRO A 231 -14.77 21.56 -9.68
C PRO A 231 -13.50 22.07 -8.96
N ILE A 232 -12.94 23.19 -9.39
CA ILE A 232 -11.81 23.84 -8.70
C ILE A 232 -12.33 25.03 -7.91
N SER A 233 -12.16 25.04 -6.58
CA SER A 233 -12.69 26.12 -5.74
C SER A 233 -11.94 27.44 -5.92
N PHE A 234 -12.64 28.56 -5.75
CA PHE A 234 -12.02 29.89 -5.74
C PHE A 234 -11.05 30.07 -4.58
N ASP A 235 -11.22 29.35 -3.46
CA ASP A 235 -10.27 29.37 -2.34
C ASP A 235 -8.95 28.67 -2.68
N ASP A 236 -8.99 27.63 -3.51
CA ASP A 236 -7.80 26.88 -3.92
C ASP A 236 -7.03 27.60 -5.04
N LEU A 237 -7.76 28.21 -5.97
CA LEU A 237 -7.19 29.15 -6.95
C LEU A 237 -6.51 30.37 -6.30
N ARG A 238 -6.96 30.82 -5.11
CA ARG A 238 -6.32 31.90 -4.33
C ARG A 238 -5.02 31.51 -3.63
N LYS A 239 -4.85 30.23 -3.28
CA LYS A 239 -3.65 29.71 -2.58
C LYS A 239 -2.48 29.43 -3.53
N THR A 240 -2.79 29.27 -4.80
CA THR A 240 -1.86 28.86 -5.87
C THR A 240 -1.59 30.02 -6.85
N GLY A 241 -0.79 29.78 -7.89
CA GLY A 241 -0.48 30.79 -8.91
C GLY A 241 -1.68 31.28 -9.76
N TRP A 242 -2.87 30.72 -9.55
CA TRP A 242 -4.05 30.92 -10.40
C TRP A 242 -5.02 32.03 -9.94
N GLY A 243 -4.65 32.84 -8.93
CA GLY A 243 -5.53 33.83 -8.30
C GLY A 243 -6.14 34.89 -9.24
N GLU A 244 -5.56 35.13 -10.42
CA GLU A 244 -6.14 36.01 -11.45
C GLU A 244 -7.42 35.42 -12.08
N ILE A 245 -7.54 34.09 -12.19
CA ILE A 245 -8.75 33.41 -12.71
C ILE A 245 -9.98 33.76 -11.85
N VAL A 246 -9.79 33.86 -10.54
CA VAL A 246 -10.86 34.23 -9.59
C VAL A 246 -11.45 35.60 -9.93
N LYS A 247 -10.63 36.58 -10.33
CA LYS A 247 -11.10 37.93 -10.71
C LYS A 247 -11.95 37.95 -11.98
N ILE A 248 -11.81 36.93 -12.84
CA ILE A 248 -12.59 36.77 -14.07
C ILE A 248 -13.98 36.19 -13.72
N TYR A 249 -14.01 35.13 -12.92
CA TYR A 249 -15.21 34.31 -12.70
C TYR A 249 -16.01 34.63 -11.43
N GLU A 250 -15.42 35.16 -10.36
CA GLU A 250 -16.09 35.43 -9.07
C GLU A 250 -17.00 36.70 -9.10
N LYS A 251 -17.38 37.19 -10.29
CA LYS A 251 -18.33 38.30 -10.40
C LYS A 251 -19.69 37.89 -9.84
N ARG A 252 -20.12 38.58 -8.78
CA ARG A 252 -21.44 38.45 -8.15
C ARG A 252 -22.51 39.05 -9.05
N GLU A 253 -23.42 38.22 -9.54
CA GLU A 253 -24.76 38.66 -9.92
C GLU A 253 -25.77 38.24 -8.84
N ILE A 254 -26.86 39.01 -8.72
CA ILE A 254 -27.85 38.83 -7.65
C ILE A 254 -28.96 37.92 -8.18
N ALA A 255 -29.02 36.69 -7.68
CA ALA A 255 -30.06 35.74 -8.06
C ALA A 255 -31.46 36.25 -7.67
N THR A 256 -32.34 36.38 -8.65
CA THR A 256 -33.77 36.64 -8.45
C THR A 256 -34.48 35.38 -7.91
N PRO A 257 -35.38 35.51 -6.91
CA PRO A 257 -36.20 34.40 -6.41
C PRO A 257 -37.44 34.16 -7.29
N LEU A 258 -38.18 33.07 -6.98
CA LEU A 258 -39.41 32.55 -7.64
C LEU A 258 -39.11 31.65 -8.87
N SER A 259 -39.81 30.53 -9.14
CA SER A 259 -40.95 29.87 -8.47
C SER A 259 -40.95 28.33 -8.66
N HIS A 260 -42.00 27.64 -8.18
CA HIS A 260 -42.11 26.17 -8.05
C HIS A 260 -41.85 25.31 -9.31
N VAL A 261 -41.26 24.12 -9.12
CA VAL A 261 -41.85 22.84 -9.59
C VAL A 261 -41.50 21.70 -8.62
N ALA A 262 -42.49 21.13 -7.92
CA ALA A 262 -42.28 20.06 -6.91
C ALA A 262 -41.88 18.68 -7.48
N SER A 263 -41.74 18.52 -8.80
CA SER A 263 -41.33 17.25 -9.43
C SER A 263 -39.82 17.06 -9.57
N LYS A 264 -39.02 18.13 -9.44
CA LYS A 264 -37.55 18.01 -9.50
C LYS A 264 -36.93 17.50 -8.20
N GLU A 265 -37.53 17.81 -7.05
CA GLU A 265 -36.99 17.45 -5.73
C GLU A 265 -36.98 15.92 -5.50
N ASP A 266 -38.07 15.24 -5.84
CA ASP A 266 -38.19 13.77 -5.78
C ASP A 266 -37.21 13.06 -6.74
N LEU A 267 -36.99 13.61 -7.94
CA LEU A 267 -35.99 13.10 -8.88
C LEU A 267 -34.56 13.31 -8.35
N VAL A 268 -34.24 14.51 -7.87
CA VAL A 268 -32.94 14.86 -7.29
C VAL A 268 -32.60 13.95 -6.11
N GLN A 269 -33.55 13.74 -5.19
CA GLN A 269 -33.35 12.85 -4.04
C GLN A 269 -33.10 11.39 -4.47
N LYS A 270 -33.87 10.87 -5.42
CA LYS A 270 -33.66 9.51 -5.98
C LYS A 270 -32.33 9.39 -6.72
N THR A 271 -31.87 10.44 -7.39
CA THR A 271 -30.56 10.47 -8.04
C THR A 271 -29.43 10.49 -7.02
N ILE A 272 -29.54 11.21 -5.90
CA ILE A 272 -28.54 11.17 -4.80
C ILE A 272 -28.48 9.77 -4.19
N GLU A 273 -29.63 9.16 -3.90
CA GLU A 273 -29.69 7.78 -3.40
C GLU A 273 -29.11 6.76 -4.40
N TYR A 274 -29.30 7.00 -5.70
CA TYR A 274 -28.72 6.17 -6.76
C TYR A 274 -27.20 6.33 -6.89
N LEU A 275 -26.70 7.57 -6.88
CA LEU A 275 -25.26 7.88 -6.91
C LEU A 275 -24.54 7.31 -5.69
N ALA A 276 -25.03 7.59 -4.48
CA ALA A 276 -24.47 7.09 -3.22
C ALA A 276 -24.36 5.56 -3.22
N LYS A 277 -25.42 4.87 -3.66
CA LYS A 277 -25.43 3.42 -3.76
C LYS A 277 -24.52 2.86 -4.87
N SER A 278 -24.39 3.56 -6.00
CA SER A 278 -23.58 3.12 -7.14
C SER A 278 -22.08 3.33 -6.93
N LEU A 279 -21.72 4.42 -6.26
CA LEU A 279 -20.34 4.83 -5.94
C LEU A 279 -19.88 4.38 -4.54
N ALA A 280 -20.73 3.66 -3.79
CA ALA A 280 -20.52 3.26 -2.39
C ALA A 280 -20.25 4.43 -1.40
N LEU A 281 -20.67 5.64 -1.75
CA LEU A 281 -20.50 6.86 -0.95
C LEU A 281 -21.64 7.05 0.07
N PRO A 282 -21.39 7.69 1.23
CA PRO A 282 -22.46 8.14 2.11
C PRO A 282 -23.26 9.28 1.46
N LEU A 283 -24.59 9.31 1.67
CA LEU A 283 -25.48 10.36 1.15
C LEU A 283 -25.01 11.80 1.47
N SER A 284 -24.30 11.97 2.59
CA SER A 284 -23.79 13.26 3.08
C SER A 284 -22.53 13.77 2.37
N SER A 285 -21.87 12.97 1.52
CA SER A 285 -20.73 13.42 0.72
C SER A 285 -21.09 13.82 -0.72
N ILE A 286 -22.38 13.79 -1.09
CA ILE A 286 -22.86 14.23 -2.39
C ILE A 286 -23.47 15.63 -2.23
N GLU A 287 -22.80 16.63 -2.81
CA GLU A 287 -23.20 18.02 -2.77
C GLU A 287 -24.01 18.39 -4.01
N ILE A 288 -25.21 18.95 -3.81
CA ILE A 288 -26.03 19.49 -4.90
C ILE A 288 -25.44 20.84 -5.30
N ILE A 289 -24.86 20.92 -6.49
CA ILE A 289 -24.38 22.18 -7.06
C ILE A 289 -25.37 22.71 -8.10
N LYS A 290 -25.31 24.03 -8.32
CA LYS A 290 -26.07 24.72 -9.37
C LYS A 290 -25.11 25.61 -10.16
N THR A 291 -25.19 25.51 -11.47
CA THR A 291 -24.44 26.34 -12.43
C THR A 291 -25.18 27.66 -12.72
N ASP A 292 -24.45 28.64 -13.27
CA ASP A 292 -25.01 29.94 -13.69
C ASP A 292 -26.21 29.82 -14.64
N ASP A 293 -26.15 28.89 -15.59
CA ASP A 293 -27.23 28.61 -16.57
C ASP A 293 -28.45 27.90 -15.96
N GLY A 294 -28.37 27.58 -14.65
CA GLY A 294 -29.48 27.06 -13.87
C GLY A 294 -29.62 25.54 -13.84
N LYS A 295 -28.70 24.79 -14.45
CA LYS A 295 -28.64 23.32 -14.34
C LYS A 295 -28.31 22.88 -12.92
N ILE A 296 -28.63 21.61 -12.64
CA ILE A 296 -28.34 20.94 -11.36
C ILE A 296 -27.28 19.88 -11.64
N GLY A 297 -26.21 19.88 -10.85
CA GLY A 297 -25.20 18.84 -10.85
C GLY A 297 -24.97 18.28 -9.45
N PHE A 298 -24.28 17.15 -9.41
CA PHE A 298 -23.88 16.48 -8.18
C PHE A 298 -22.36 16.48 -8.13
N LYS A 299 -21.81 17.19 -7.15
CA LYS A 299 -20.39 17.15 -6.79
C LYS A 299 -20.19 16.02 -5.79
N TYR A 300 -19.22 15.15 -6.04
CA TYR A 300 -18.93 14.01 -5.16
C TYR A 300 -17.41 13.78 -5.07
N PRO A 301 -16.87 13.40 -3.90
CA PRO A 301 -15.47 13.04 -3.77
C PRO A 301 -15.18 11.74 -4.52
N HIS A 302 -14.04 11.68 -5.16
CA HIS A 302 -13.54 10.50 -5.86
C HIS A 302 -12.02 10.51 -5.74
N HIS A 303 -11.45 9.48 -5.11
CA HIS A 303 -10.03 9.40 -4.76
C HIS A 303 -9.51 10.68 -4.07
N ASP A 304 -8.45 11.30 -4.59
CA ASP A 304 -7.81 12.51 -4.07
C ASP A 304 -8.54 13.84 -4.37
N HIS A 305 -9.64 13.82 -5.12
CA HIS A 305 -10.33 15.03 -5.59
C HIS A 305 -11.86 14.89 -5.57
N SER A 306 -12.55 15.65 -6.42
CA SER A 306 -14.01 15.56 -6.58
C SER A 306 -14.39 15.69 -8.05
N HIS A 307 -15.44 14.99 -8.46
CA HIS A 307 -16.03 15.12 -9.79
C HIS A 307 -17.38 15.84 -9.71
N VAL A 308 -17.80 16.36 -10.87
CA VAL A 308 -19.17 16.84 -11.12
C VAL A 308 -19.80 15.99 -12.22
N ILE A 309 -21.01 15.50 -11.95
CA ILE A 309 -21.90 14.88 -12.95
C ILE A 309 -23.22 15.64 -12.98
N MET A 310 -23.75 15.98 -14.16
CA MET A 310 -24.99 16.74 -14.25
C MET A 310 -26.21 15.83 -14.12
N LEU A 311 -27.32 16.37 -13.59
CA LEU A 311 -28.59 15.63 -13.46
C LEU A 311 -29.15 15.15 -14.81
N GLU A 312 -28.79 15.81 -15.91
CA GLU A 312 -29.18 15.42 -17.28
C GLU A 312 -28.37 14.25 -17.86
N ASP A 313 -27.20 13.93 -17.29
CA ASP A 313 -26.31 12.85 -17.72
C ASP A 313 -26.56 11.53 -16.94
N ILE A 314 -27.43 11.53 -15.93
CA ILE A 314 -27.67 10.37 -15.06
C ILE A 314 -29.00 9.68 -15.41
N GLU A 315 -28.89 8.43 -15.88
CA GLU A 315 -30.04 7.56 -16.08
C GLU A 315 -30.10 6.50 -14.96
N ILE A 316 -31.04 6.65 -14.02
CA ILE A 316 -31.17 5.76 -12.85
C ILE A 316 -31.34 4.30 -13.30
N GLY A 317 -30.34 3.48 -12.98
CA GLY A 317 -30.29 2.05 -13.34
C GLY A 317 -29.21 1.70 -14.37
N LYS A 318 -28.62 2.69 -15.07
CA LYS A 318 -27.39 2.50 -15.86
C LYS A 318 -26.15 2.79 -15.01
N PRO A 319 -25.06 2.01 -15.17
CA PRO A 319 -23.80 2.28 -14.45
C PRO A 319 -23.38 3.74 -14.59
N ILE A 320 -23.05 4.37 -13.46
CA ILE A 320 -22.40 5.68 -13.44
C ILE A 320 -21.01 5.52 -14.09
N PRO A 321 -20.62 6.39 -15.04
CA PRO A 321 -19.25 6.43 -15.53
C PRO A 321 -18.30 6.74 -14.36
N ASP A 322 -17.33 5.86 -14.13
CA ASP A 322 -16.18 6.17 -13.28
C ASP A 322 -15.10 6.77 -14.20
N PRO A 323 -14.69 8.04 -13.99
CA PRO A 323 -13.69 8.72 -14.83
C PRO A 323 -12.35 8.00 -14.97
N HIS A 324 -11.95 7.22 -13.97
CA HIS A 324 -10.69 6.51 -13.93
C HIS A 324 -10.71 5.32 -14.90
N GLN A 325 -11.90 4.89 -15.35
CA GLN A 325 -12.03 3.91 -16.43
C GLN A 325 -11.34 4.36 -17.71
N LEU A 326 -11.17 5.66 -17.99
CA LEU A 326 -10.51 6.08 -19.22
C LEU A 326 -9.00 5.78 -19.21
N HIS A 327 -8.31 5.88 -18.06
CA HIS A 327 -6.92 5.39 -17.96
C HIS A 327 -6.84 3.86 -18.00
N HIS A 328 -7.78 3.16 -17.37
CA HIS A 328 -7.89 1.71 -17.51
C HIS A 328 -8.18 1.29 -18.97
N ALA A 329 -8.96 2.06 -19.74
CA ALA A 329 -9.24 1.83 -21.15
C ALA A 329 -8.03 2.13 -22.05
N LYS A 330 -7.32 3.23 -21.78
CA LYS A 330 -6.02 3.55 -22.40
C LYS A 330 -4.97 2.46 -22.11
N GLU A 331 -5.04 1.81 -20.94
CA GLU A 331 -4.23 0.63 -20.65
C GLU A 331 -4.70 -0.60 -21.44
N LEU A 332 -5.98 -0.96 -21.39
CA LEU A 332 -6.53 -2.16 -22.04
C LEU A 332 -6.44 -2.10 -23.57
N GLU A 333 -6.48 -0.92 -24.19
CA GLU A 333 -6.27 -0.77 -25.64
C GLU A 333 -4.88 -1.29 -26.07
N LYS A 334 -3.85 -1.19 -25.21
CA LYS A 334 -2.51 -1.77 -25.47
C LYS A 334 -2.57 -3.30 -25.61
N HIS A 335 -3.61 -3.94 -25.08
CA HIS A 335 -3.85 -5.38 -25.06
C HIS A 335 -4.96 -5.84 -26.02
N ARG A 336 -5.70 -4.93 -26.67
CA ARG A 336 -6.93 -5.24 -27.43
C ARG A 336 -6.76 -6.35 -28.47
N ILE A 337 -5.59 -6.47 -29.11
CA ILE A 337 -5.33 -7.53 -30.09
C ILE A 337 -5.32 -8.91 -29.42
N GLY A 338 -4.54 -9.09 -28.35
CA GLY A 338 -4.56 -10.34 -27.58
C GLY A 338 -5.93 -10.62 -26.94
N MET A 339 -6.63 -9.58 -26.45
CA MET A 339 -7.99 -9.72 -25.91
C MET A 339 -9.00 -10.19 -26.97
N ASN A 340 -8.88 -9.71 -28.22
CA ASN A 340 -9.67 -10.24 -29.33
C ASN A 340 -9.44 -11.74 -29.53
N THR A 341 -8.18 -12.20 -29.55
CA THR A 341 -7.87 -13.62 -29.72
C THR A 341 -8.26 -14.48 -28.51
N LEU A 342 -8.34 -13.92 -27.29
CA LEU A 342 -8.98 -14.61 -26.16
C LEU A 342 -10.51 -14.77 -26.34
N ARG A 343 -11.22 -13.78 -26.90
CA ARG A 343 -12.65 -13.95 -27.27
C ARG A 343 -12.83 -14.97 -28.38
N GLU A 344 -11.96 -14.96 -29.39
CA GLU A 344 -12.02 -15.89 -30.53
C GLU A 344 -11.88 -17.37 -30.10
N ILE A 345 -11.15 -17.66 -29.02
CA ILE A 345 -11.05 -19.02 -28.43
C ILE A 345 -12.09 -19.31 -27.34
N GLY A 346 -12.98 -18.36 -27.02
CA GLY A 346 -14.16 -18.59 -26.19
C GLY A 346 -14.05 -18.23 -24.70
N PHE A 347 -13.20 -17.26 -24.33
CA PHE A 347 -13.32 -16.58 -23.02
C PHE A 347 -14.40 -15.49 -23.04
N ASP A 348 -15.06 -15.25 -21.89
CA ASP A 348 -15.91 -14.07 -21.70
C ASP A 348 -15.13 -12.86 -21.15
N GLU A 349 -15.61 -11.64 -21.43
CA GLU A 349 -14.84 -10.40 -21.25
C GLU A 349 -14.32 -10.18 -19.83
N GLU A 350 -15.05 -10.61 -18.80
CA GLU A 350 -14.59 -10.44 -17.42
C GLU A 350 -13.38 -11.32 -17.11
N VAL A 351 -13.35 -12.59 -17.57
CA VAL A 351 -12.16 -13.45 -17.42
C VAL A 351 -11.00 -12.93 -18.26
N ILE A 352 -11.27 -12.31 -19.41
CA ILE A 352 -10.23 -11.67 -20.23
C ILE A 352 -9.62 -10.49 -19.48
N LEU A 353 -10.45 -9.64 -18.86
CA LEU A 353 -9.98 -8.54 -18.00
C LEU A 353 -9.16 -9.08 -16.83
N ASP A 354 -9.58 -10.17 -16.19
CA ASP A 354 -8.86 -10.77 -15.05
C ASP A 354 -7.51 -11.40 -15.48
N ILE A 355 -7.45 -12.10 -16.60
CA ILE A 355 -6.20 -12.63 -17.19
C ILE A 355 -5.22 -11.49 -17.52
N VAL A 356 -5.72 -10.38 -18.09
CA VAL A 356 -4.91 -9.22 -18.46
C VAL A 356 -4.48 -8.42 -17.23
N ARG A 357 -5.35 -8.29 -16.21
CA ARG A 357 -5.09 -7.58 -14.95
C ARG A 357 -4.30 -8.40 -13.93
N THR A 358 -4.09 -9.71 -14.13
CA THR A 358 -3.24 -10.53 -13.26
C THR A 358 -1.78 -10.08 -13.37
N HIS A 359 -1.40 -9.08 -12.56
CA HIS A 359 -0.09 -8.42 -12.56
C HIS A 359 1.08 -9.34 -12.14
N ASP A 360 0.73 -10.55 -11.70
CA ASP A 360 1.52 -11.62 -11.08
C ASP A 360 1.65 -12.86 -12.01
N ALA A 361 1.35 -12.70 -13.30
CA ALA A 361 1.63 -13.74 -14.29
C ALA A 361 3.15 -13.93 -14.45
N LYS A 362 3.62 -15.20 -14.41
CA LYS A 362 5.04 -15.57 -14.57
C LYS A 362 5.64 -15.13 -15.93
N THR A 363 4.79 -14.85 -16.90
CA THR A 363 5.10 -14.35 -18.24
C THR A 363 4.06 -13.30 -18.61
N GLU A 364 4.51 -12.18 -19.20
CA GLU A 364 3.62 -11.09 -19.64
C GLU A 364 2.54 -11.55 -20.63
N PHE A 365 1.40 -10.85 -20.63
CA PHE A 365 0.30 -11.09 -21.55
C PHE A 365 0.71 -10.78 -23.01
N PRO A 366 0.47 -11.67 -24.00
CA PRO A 366 0.89 -11.51 -25.38
C PRO A 366 -0.03 -10.55 -26.14
N SER A 367 0.03 -9.29 -25.74
CA SER A 367 -0.78 -8.13 -26.12
C SER A 367 -1.10 -7.98 -27.62
N ASN A 368 -0.22 -8.47 -28.48
CA ASN A 368 -0.27 -8.33 -29.94
C ASN A 368 -0.37 -9.67 -30.69
N GLU A 369 -0.47 -10.81 -29.99
CA GLU A 369 -0.60 -12.12 -30.64
C GLU A 369 -2.02 -12.31 -31.20
N LYS A 370 -2.08 -12.88 -32.41
CA LYS A 370 -3.30 -13.06 -33.22
C LYS A 370 -3.58 -14.52 -33.57
N ASN A 371 -2.68 -15.43 -33.20
CA ASN A 371 -2.80 -16.85 -33.49
C ASN A 371 -3.44 -17.59 -32.30
N PRO A 372 -4.66 -18.16 -32.45
CA PRO A 372 -5.32 -18.95 -31.41
C PRO A 372 -4.48 -20.04 -30.76
N GLU A 373 -3.65 -20.75 -31.51
CA GLU A 373 -2.86 -21.87 -30.97
C GLU A 373 -1.66 -21.38 -30.15
N LYS A 374 -1.05 -20.26 -30.53
CA LYS A 374 -0.04 -19.60 -29.69
C LYS A 374 -0.63 -18.97 -28.43
N MET A 375 -1.86 -18.43 -28.53
CA MET A 375 -2.57 -17.94 -27.35
C MET A 375 -2.86 -19.09 -26.38
N LYS A 376 -3.28 -20.27 -26.88
CA LYS A 376 -3.42 -21.49 -26.07
C LYS A 376 -2.09 -21.98 -25.50
N GLU A 377 -1.00 -21.92 -26.25
CA GLU A 377 0.35 -22.23 -25.76
C GLU A 377 0.73 -21.31 -24.59
N TRP A 378 0.52 -19.99 -24.73
CA TRP A 378 0.72 -19.04 -23.65
C TRP A 378 -0.21 -19.28 -22.45
N LEU A 379 -1.48 -19.65 -22.65
CA LEU A 379 -2.39 -19.99 -21.55
C LEU A 379 -1.90 -21.19 -20.72
N THR A 380 -0.97 -22.01 -21.23
CA THR A 380 -0.30 -23.04 -20.41
C THR A 380 0.74 -22.47 -19.43
N THR A 381 1.19 -21.22 -19.57
CA THR A 381 2.10 -20.57 -18.61
C THR A 381 1.36 -19.91 -17.44
N VAL A 382 0.04 -19.70 -17.56
CA VAL A 382 -0.80 -19.08 -16.55
C VAL A 382 -1.03 -20.04 -15.38
N THR A 383 -0.40 -19.74 -14.24
CA THR A 383 -0.51 -20.52 -12.99
C THR A 383 -1.28 -19.80 -11.87
N LYS A 384 -1.73 -18.57 -12.13
CA LYS A 384 -2.48 -17.72 -11.20
C LYS A 384 -3.62 -17.02 -11.94
N LEU A 385 -4.77 -16.89 -11.29
CA LEU A 385 -5.92 -16.09 -11.75
C LEU A 385 -6.75 -15.71 -10.53
N ASP A 386 -7.28 -14.49 -10.51
CA ASP A 386 -8.27 -14.05 -9.54
C ASP A 386 -9.59 -13.78 -10.25
N LEU A 387 -10.67 -14.36 -9.73
CA LEU A 387 -12.06 -14.16 -10.16
C LEU A 387 -12.92 -13.67 -8.98
N GLY A 388 -12.28 -13.09 -7.96
CA GLY A 388 -12.95 -12.45 -6.83
C GLY A 388 -13.96 -11.41 -7.29
N SER A 389 -15.07 -11.28 -6.56
CA SER A 389 -16.18 -10.35 -6.83
C SER A 389 -16.94 -10.58 -8.14
N ARG A 390 -16.46 -11.45 -9.04
CA ARG A 390 -17.17 -11.81 -10.26
C ARG A 390 -18.46 -12.55 -9.92
N LYS A 391 -19.52 -12.28 -10.67
CA LYS A 391 -20.74 -13.09 -10.61
C LYS A 391 -20.44 -14.50 -11.15
N ASP A 392 -20.91 -15.53 -10.43
CA ASP A 392 -20.83 -16.95 -10.79
C ASP A 392 -19.43 -17.39 -11.30
N PRO A 393 -18.34 -17.13 -10.56
CA PRO A 393 -16.97 -17.12 -11.07
C PRO A 393 -16.53 -18.46 -11.66
N LEU A 394 -16.96 -19.57 -11.05
CA LEU A 394 -16.60 -20.93 -11.46
C LEU A 394 -17.33 -21.42 -12.73
N ASN A 395 -18.35 -20.69 -13.21
CA ASN A 395 -19.15 -21.05 -14.39
C ASN A 395 -18.78 -20.23 -15.64
N ARG A 396 -17.67 -19.48 -15.60
CA ARG A 396 -17.23 -18.60 -16.68
C ARG A 396 -16.68 -19.34 -17.90
N PHE A 397 -16.77 -18.70 -19.06
CA PHE A 397 -16.35 -19.27 -20.32
C PHE A 397 -14.82 -19.20 -20.47
N GLY A 398 -14.25 -20.17 -21.20
CA GLY A 398 -12.81 -20.29 -21.42
C GLY A 398 -11.98 -20.84 -20.26
N LEU A 399 -12.49 -20.92 -19.02
CA LEU A 399 -11.73 -21.39 -17.84
C LEU A 399 -11.05 -22.77 -18.02
N HIS A 400 -11.66 -23.66 -18.79
CA HIS A 400 -11.10 -24.99 -19.11
C HIS A 400 -9.84 -24.94 -20.00
N LEU A 401 -9.51 -23.77 -20.57
CA LEU A 401 -8.30 -23.50 -21.36
C LEU A 401 -7.11 -23.06 -20.49
N LEU A 402 -7.23 -23.10 -19.16
CA LEU A 402 -6.17 -22.81 -18.18
C LEU A 402 -5.67 -24.11 -17.50
N PRO A 403 -5.02 -25.05 -18.22
CA PRO A 403 -4.73 -26.40 -17.75
C PRO A 403 -3.67 -26.46 -16.62
N ASN A 404 -2.95 -25.36 -16.39
CA ASN A 404 -1.84 -25.26 -15.45
C ASN A 404 -2.11 -24.31 -14.27
N LEU A 405 -3.36 -23.92 -14.04
CA LEU A 405 -3.74 -23.07 -12.91
C LEU A 405 -3.38 -23.74 -11.56
N GLU A 406 -2.51 -23.09 -10.79
CA GLU A 406 -2.04 -23.56 -9.47
C GLU A 406 -2.62 -22.73 -8.32
N ASN A 407 -2.99 -21.47 -8.56
CA ASN A 407 -3.58 -20.57 -7.55
C ASN A 407 -4.83 -19.91 -8.15
N LEU A 408 -5.93 -19.91 -7.42
CA LEU A 408 -7.22 -19.37 -7.86
C LEU A 408 -7.90 -18.58 -6.74
N GLY A 409 -8.17 -17.30 -7.00
CA GLY A 409 -9.07 -16.47 -6.21
C GLY A 409 -10.51 -16.56 -6.75
N ILE A 410 -11.49 -16.70 -5.85
CA ILE A 410 -12.93 -16.70 -6.13
C ILE A 410 -13.72 -16.02 -4.98
N GLY A 411 -13.09 -15.09 -4.26
CA GLY A 411 -13.66 -14.43 -3.08
C GLY A 411 -14.84 -13.48 -3.36
N PHE A 412 -15.44 -12.96 -2.29
CA PHE A 412 -16.44 -11.88 -2.28
C PHE A 412 -17.69 -12.06 -3.16
N THR A 413 -18.05 -13.31 -3.47
CA THR A 413 -19.20 -13.63 -4.32
C THR A 413 -19.91 -14.89 -3.79
N PRO A 414 -21.25 -14.92 -3.62
CA PRO A 414 -21.93 -16.07 -3.02
C PRO A 414 -21.91 -17.33 -3.90
N ILE A 415 -21.08 -18.33 -3.55
CA ILE A 415 -20.93 -19.57 -4.34
C ILE A 415 -21.82 -20.69 -3.80
N LYS A 416 -22.75 -21.16 -4.64
CA LYS A 416 -23.69 -22.25 -4.31
C LYS A 416 -23.21 -23.64 -4.75
N ASN A 417 -22.46 -23.72 -5.86
CA ASN A 417 -21.89 -24.98 -6.34
C ASN A 417 -20.37 -24.83 -6.50
N MET A 418 -19.62 -25.66 -5.78
CA MET A 418 -18.16 -25.74 -5.86
C MET A 418 -17.67 -26.76 -6.89
N GLU A 419 -18.53 -27.65 -7.40
CA GLU A 419 -18.15 -28.73 -8.33
C GLU A 419 -17.32 -28.27 -9.55
N PRO A 420 -17.57 -27.10 -10.20
CA PRO A 420 -16.76 -26.69 -11.35
C PRO A 420 -15.32 -26.31 -10.99
N VAL A 421 -14.97 -26.08 -9.71
CA VAL A 421 -13.56 -25.90 -9.28
C VAL A 421 -12.73 -27.17 -9.54
N LEU A 422 -13.39 -28.33 -9.59
CA LEU A 422 -12.74 -29.62 -9.82
C LEU A 422 -12.16 -29.76 -11.24
N GLN A 423 -12.37 -28.79 -12.15
CA GLN A 423 -11.67 -28.76 -13.44
C GLN A 423 -10.15 -28.46 -13.27
N PHE A 424 -9.77 -27.69 -12.25
CA PHE A 424 -8.39 -27.23 -12.03
C PHE A 424 -7.52 -28.30 -11.36
N LYS A 425 -7.12 -29.35 -12.10
CA LYS A 425 -6.41 -30.53 -11.57
C LYS A 425 -5.05 -30.26 -10.93
N LYS A 426 -4.43 -29.10 -11.20
CA LYS A 426 -3.13 -28.68 -10.66
C LYS A 426 -3.23 -27.64 -9.53
N LEU A 427 -4.44 -27.34 -9.06
CA LEU A 427 -4.62 -26.30 -8.03
C LEU A 427 -3.95 -26.68 -6.70
N LYS A 428 -3.08 -25.78 -6.23
CA LYS A 428 -2.35 -25.83 -4.96
C LYS A 428 -2.87 -24.80 -3.96
N ARG A 429 -3.38 -23.65 -4.40
CA ARG A 429 -4.00 -22.64 -3.54
C ARG A 429 -5.39 -22.27 -4.03
N LEU A 430 -6.35 -22.26 -3.12
CA LEU A 430 -7.73 -21.82 -3.36
C LEU A 430 -8.08 -20.74 -2.34
N LEU A 431 -8.42 -19.55 -2.84
CA LEU A 431 -8.76 -18.40 -2.02
C LEU A 431 -10.25 -18.10 -2.23
N MET A 432 -11.04 -18.27 -1.16
CA MET A 432 -12.51 -18.22 -1.21
C MET A 432 -13.10 -17.42 -0.04
N THR A 433 -12.46 -16.30 0.26
CA THR A 433 -12.89 -15.32 1.25
C THR A 433 -14.33 -14.87 0.98
N ALA A 434 -15.18 -14.78 2.01
CA ALA A 434 -16.55 -14.26 1.91
C ALA A 434 -17.45 -14.91 0.83
N THR A 435 -17.24 -16.20 0.50
CA THR A 435 -18.04 -16.91 -0.50
C THR A 435 -19.35 -17.51 0.03
N GLY A 436 -19.51 -17.58 1.35
CA GLY A 436 -20.68 -18.16 2.01
C GLY A 436 -20.79 -19.69 1.89
N VAL A 437 -19.72 -20.35 1.42
CA VAL A 437 -19.64 -21.81 1.26
C VAL A 437 -19.72 -22.49 2.63
N LYS A 438 -20.52 -23.56 2.72
CA LYS A 438 -20.72 -24.33 3.97
C LYS A 438 -20.42 -25.83 3.85
N ASN A 439 -20.25 -26.35 2.64
CA ASN A 439 -19.80 -27.71 2.42
C ASN A 439 -18.44 -27.70 1.70
N TYR A 440 -17.45 -28.31 2.35
CA TYR A 440 -16.07 -28.43 1.88
C TYR A 440 -15.72 -29.85 1.39
N ASP A 441 -16.73 -30.71 1.19
CA ASP A 441 -16.62 -32.05 0.60
C ASP A 441 -15.80 -32.09 -0.69
N PHE A 442 -15.83 -31.02 -1.50
CA PHE A 442 -15.13 -30.96 -2.78
C PHE A 442 -13.60 -31.08 -2.63
N LEU A 443 -13.05 -30.66 -1.48
CA LEU A 443 -11.61 -30.70 -1.19
C LEU A 443 -11.02 -32.12 -1.23
N LYS A 444 -11.82 -33.16 -0.98
CA LYS A 444 -11.37 -34.58 -1.09
C LYS A 444 -11.03 -35.01 -2.51
N TYR A 445 -11.42 -34.21 -3.51
CA TYR A 445 -11.06 -34.40 -4.92
C TYR A 445 -9.92 -33.47 -5.37
N MET A 446 -9.29 -32.73 -4.44
CA MET A 446 -8.21 -31.77 -4.68
C MET A 446 -6.92 -32.14 -3.89
N PRO A 447 -6.33 -33.33 -4.10
CA PRO A 447 -5.22 -33.84 -3.27
C PRO A 447 -3.91 -33.03 -3.38
N ASN A 448 -3.80 -32.16 -4.40
CA ASN A 448 -2.66 -31.26 -4.60
C ASN A 448 -2.80 -29.93 -3.83
N LEU A 449 -3.92 -29.69 -3.14
CA LEU A 449 -4.16 -28.42 -2.46
C LEU A 449 -3.28 -28.29 -1.21
N GLU A 450 -2.35 -27.34 -1.24
CA GLU A 450 -1.38 -27.03 -0.18
C GLU A 450 -1.79 -25.79 0.65
N GLY A 451 -2.54 -24.86 0.07
CA GLY A 451 -3.04 -23.66 0.73
C GLY A 451 -4.54 -23.47 0.52
N LEU A 452 -5.22 -23.05 1.59
CA LEU A 452 -6.64 -22.74 1.57
C LEU A 452 -6.90 -21.44 2.34
N ASP A 453 -7.70 -20.55 1.76
CA ASP A 453 -8.29 -19.42 2.47
C ASP A 453 -9.82 -19.52 2.49
N ILE A 454 -10.37 -19.52 3.71
CA ILE A 454 -11.78 -19.63 4.07
C ILE A 454 -12.21 -18.50 5.00
N SER A 455 -11.51 -17.36 4.96
CA SER A 455 -11.82 -16.17 5.75
C SER A 455 -13.24 -15.61 5.46
N GLN A 456 -13.85 -14.91 6.42
CA GLN A 456 -15.18 -14.28 6.28
C GLN A 456 -16.35 -15.24 5.92
N ASN A 457 -16.21 -16.56 6.09
CA ASN A 457 -17.25 -17.55 5.77
C ASN A 457 -18.18 -17.91 6.94
N ASN A 458 -18.10 -17.19 8.07
CA ASN A 458 -18.92 -17.41 9.28
C ASN A 458 -18.78 -18.81 9.91
N LEU A 459 -17.62 -19.45 9.72
CA LEU A 459 -17.32 -20.81 10.19
C LEU A 459 -17.15 -20.86 11.71
N LYS A 460 -17.59 -21.96 12.33
CA LYS A 460 -17.45 -22.24 13.79
C LYS A 460 -16.59 -23.46 14.10
N ASP A 461 -16.34 -24.28 13.08
CA ASP A 461 -15.64 -25.55 13.15
C ASP A 461 -14.79 -25.71 11.88
N LEU A 462 -13.68 -26.44 12.03
CA LEU A 462 -12.72 -26.77 10.97
C LEU A 462 -12.49 -28.29 10.88
N SER A 463 -13.35 -29.14 11.48
CA SER A 463 -13.19 -30.60 11.47
C SER A 463 -13.05 -31.18 10.06
N PHE A 464 -13.72 -30.56 9.07
CA PHE A 464 -13.60 -30.91 7.65
C PHE A 464 -12.17 -30.79 7.09
N LEU A 465 -11.27 -30.04 7.73
CA LEU A 465 -9.86 -29.94 7.32
C LEU A 465 -9.03 -31.16 7.71
N THR A 466 -9.45 -31.95 8.71
CA THR A 466 -8.66 -33.07 9.26
C THR A 466 -8.10 -34.06 8.22
N PRO A 467 -8.73 -34.36 7.07
CA PRO A 467 -8.12 -35.24 6.07
C PRO A 467 -6.92 -34.62 5.33
N TYR A 468 -6.82 -33.29 5.25
CA TYR A 468 -5.91 -32.59 4.32
C TYR A 468 -4.52 -32.35 4.93
N LYS A 469 -3.87 -33.46 5.32
CA LYS A 469 -2.54 -33.52 5.97
C LYS A 469 -1.42 -32.81 5.19
N GLN A 470 -1.65 -32.48 3.92
CA GLN A 470 -0.69 -31.80 3.06
C GLN A 470 -0.69 -30.27 3.19
N LEU A 471 -1.70 -29.65 3.82
CA LEU A 471 -1.80 -28.19 3.93
C LEU A 471 -0.57 -27.58 4.64
N ASN A 472 0.10 -26.65 3.96
CA ASN A 472 1.17 -25.80 4.51
C ASN A 472 0.69 -24.38 4.82
N LEU A 473 -0.46 -23.97 4.30
CA LEU A 473 -1.04 -22.65 4.48
C LEU A 473 -2.53 -22.76 4.80
N LEU A 474 -2.97 -22.02 5.83
CA LEU A 474 -4.38 -21.84 6.15
C LEU A 474 -4.67 -20.39 6.56
N ALA A 475 -5.63 -19.78 5.88
CA ALA A 475 -6.25 -18.53 6.33
C ALA A 475 -7.74 -18.77 6.62
N ALA A 476 -8.17 -18.27 7.78
CA ALA A 476 -9.54 -18.41 8.27
C ALA A 476 -9.93 -17.21 9.17
N ALA A 477 -9.45 -16.02 8.83
CA ALA A 477 -9.78 -14.77 9.53
C ALA A 477 -11.27 -14.44 9.48
N ASP A 478 -11.75 -13.60 10.40
CA ASP A 478 -13.13 -13.07 10.40
C ASP A 478 -14.21 -14.17 10.35
N ASN A 479 -13.96 -15.22 11.12
CA ASN A 479 -14.89 -16.32 11.32
C ASN A 479 -15.42 -16.29 12.77
N GLN A 480 -16.03 -17.38 13.22
CA GLN A 480 -16.59 -17.52 14.56
C GLN A 480 -15.92 -18.67 15.32
N LEU A 481 -14.64 -18.95 15.02
CA LEU A 481 -13.86 -20.05 15.58
C LEU A 481 -13.52 -19.79 17.05
N SER A 482 -13.81 -20.75 17.92
CA SER A 482 -13.42 -20.72 19.34
C SER A 482 -12.49 -21.87 19.76
N THR A 483 -12.23 -22.80 18.84
CA THR A 483 -11.38 -23.99 19.03
C THR A 483 -10.52 -24.22 17.80
N LEU A 484 -9.27 -24.65 18.02
CA LEU A 484 -8.32 -24.99 16.96
C LEU A 484 -8.01 -26.49 16.90
N GLN A 485 -8.76 -27.34 17.62
CA GLN A 485 -8.47 -28.79 17.73
C GLN A 485 -8.22 -29.50 16.37
N PRO A 486 -8.97 -29.23 15.28
CA PRO A 486 -8.69 -29.79 13.96
C PRO A 486 -7.29 -29.47 13.38
N LEU A 487 -6.66 -28.38 13.82
CA LEU A 487 -5.34 -27.95 13.34
C LEU A 487 -4.18 -28.76 13.92
N ALA A 488 -4.35 -29.36 15.11
CA ALA A 488 -3.36 -30.28 15.70
C ALA A 488 -3.08 -31.49 14.78
N GLU A 489 -4.01 -31.79 13.89
CA GLU A 489 -3.96 -32.87 12.92
C GLU A 489 -3.35 -32.47 11.57
N LEU A 490 -2.82 -31.26 11.41
CA LEU A 490 -2.26 -30.71 10.16
C LEU A 490 -0.74 -30.41 10.27
N PRO A 491 0.12 -31.44 10.36
CA PRO A 491 1.53 -31.31 10.75
C PRO A 491 2.43 -30.60 9.72
N LYS A 492 1.91 -30.20 8.56
CA LYS A 492 2.65 -29.45 7.54
C LYS A 492 2.45 -27.94 7.60
N LEU A 493 1.54 -27.41 8.42
CA LEU A 493 1.27 -25.97 8.50
C LEU A 493 2.54 -25.15 8.81
N GLN A 494 2.77 -24.15 7.97
CA GLN A 494 3.84 -23.16 8.03
C GLN A 494 3.25 -21.75 8.21
N PHE A 495 2.18 -21.43 7.47
CA PHE A 495 1.54 -20.11 7.45
C PHE A 495 0.11 -20.23 7.99
N LEU A 496 -0.22 -19.44 9.02
CA LEU A 496 -1.50 -19.54 9.71
C LEU A 496 -2.09 -18.16 10.04
N VAL A 497 -3.24 -17.83 9.43
CA VAL A 497 -3.97 -16.57 9.64
C VAL A 497 -5.33 -16.87 10.29
N LEU A 498 -5.49 -16.43 11.54
CA LEU A 498 -6.63 -16.73 12.43
C LEU A 498 -7.19 -15.48 13.12
N SER A 499 -6.85 -14.31 12.62
CA SER A 499 -7.25 -12.99 13.11
C SER A 499 -8.78 -12.84 13.20
N ASN A 500 -9.29 -11.92 14.04
CA ASN A 500 -10.71 -11.61 14.16
C ASN A 500 -11.59 -12.86 14.42
N ASN A 501 -11.25 -13.63 15.45
CA ASN A 501 -11.98 -14.84 15.85
C ASN A 501 -12.26 -14.82 17.36
N LYS A 502 -12.59 -15.98 17.96
CA LYS A 502 -12.92 -16.12 19.40
C LYS A 502 -12.01 -17.14 20.08
N ILE A 503 -10.78 -17.28 19.57
CA ILE A 503 -9.79 -18.27 20.01
C ILE A 503 -9.20 -17.81 21.35
N LYS A 504 -9.10 -18.75 22.29
CA LYS A 504 -8.45 -18.56 23.59
C LYS A 504 -7.33 -19.57 23.85
N ASP A 505 -7.52 -20.81 23.38
CA ASP A 505 -6.59 -21.92 23.60
C ASP A 505 -5.74 -22.18 22.35
N LEU A 506 -4.41 -22.12 22.52
CA LEU A 506 -3.43 -22.44 21.48
C LEU A 506 -2.86 -23.86 21.62
N SER A 507 -3.32 -24.66 22.58
CA SER A 507 -2.83 -26.03 22.80
C SER A 507 -2.81 -26.92 21.53
N PRO A 508 -3.75 -26.81 20.56
CA PRO A 508 -3.68 -27.56 19.30
C PRO A 508 -2.47 -27.22 18.43
N LEU A 509 -1.94 -26.00 18.54
CA LEU A 509 -0.78 -25.54 17.76
C LEU A 509 0.54 -26.11 18.30
N LYS A 510 0.57 -26.69 19.51
CA LYS A 510 1.82 -27.10 20.20
C LYS A 510 2.74 -27.95 19.32
N ASN A 511 2.20 -29.02 18.74
CA ASN A 511 2.96 -29.99 17.96
C ASN A 511 3.22 -29.54 16.50
N LEU A 512 2.74 -28.37 16.09
CA LEU A 512 3.00 -27.80 14.76
C LEU A 512 4.37 -27.14 14.73
N THR A 513 5.43 -27.94 14.60
CA THR A 513 6.84 -27.50 14.64
C THR A 513 7.30 -26.79 13.37
N ARG A 514 6.51 -26.86 12.30
CA ARG A 514 6.78 -26.23 11.00
C ARG A 514 6.27 -24.80 10.86
N LEU A 515 5.51 -24.29 11.83
CA LEU A 515 4.99 -22.91 11.79
C LEU A 515 6.15 -21.91 11.64
N GLN A 516 6.04 -21.07 10.62
CA GLN A 516 6.97 -20.00 10.24
C GLN A 516 6.37 -18.62 10.52
N GLU A 517 5.04 -18.52 10.44
CA GLU A 517 4.30 -17.28 10.53
C GLU A 517 2.89 -17.51 11.09
N VAL A 518 2.53 -16.75 12.13
CA VAL A 518 1.23 -16.84 12.82
C VAL A 518 0.64 -15.46 13.04
N HIS A 519 -0.54 -15.21 12.47
CA HIS A 519 -1.35 -14.01 12.66
C HIS A 519 -2.63 -14.40 13.42
N ILE A 520 -2.83 -13.85 14.62
CA ILE A 520 -3.95 -14.19 15.51
C ILE A 520 -4.49 -12.97 16.25
N GLU A 521 -4.47 -11.80 15.59
CA GLU A 521 -4.96 -10.53 16.11
C GLU A 521 -6.44 -10.60 16.50
N ASN A 522 -6.89 -9.71 17.40
CA ASN A 522 -8.29 -9.57 17.80
C ASN A 522 -8.94 -10.93 18.15
N ASN A 523 -8.32 -11.61 19.11
CA ASN A 523 -8.76 -12.86 19.70
C ASN A 523 -8.72 -12.73 21.24
N LEU A 524 -8.86 -13.86 21.95
CA LEU A 524 -8.90 -13.94 23.42
C LEU A 524 -7.71 -14.72 23.99
N VAL A 525 -6.59 -14.78 23.25
CA VAL A 525 -5.36 -15.49 23.64
C VAL A 525 -4.72 -14.81 24.85
N ARG A 526 -4.15 -15.62 25.76
CA ARG A 526 -3.33 -15.13 26.88
C ARG A 526 -2.09 -15.96 27.17
N ASP A 527 -2.25 -17.28 27.16
CA ASP A 527 -1.15 -18.23 27.29
C ASP A 527 -0.48 -18.46 25.93
N LEU A 528 0.82 -18.19 25.86
CA LEU A 528 1.66 -18.41 24.68
C LEU A 528 2.57 -19.64 24.81
N THR A 529 2.51 -20.38 25.92
CA THR A 529 3.29 -21.61 26.13
C THR A 529 3.15 -22.64 24.98
N PRO A 530 1.99 -22.79 24.30
CA PRO A 530 1.88 -23.66 23.12
C PRO A 530 2.63 -23.17 21.87
N LEU A 531 3.10 -21.91 21.85
CA LEU A 531 3.95 -21.38 20.78
C LEU A 531 5.44 -21.58 21.04
N ASN A 532 5.87 -21.78 22.29
CA ASN A 532 7.29 -21.86 22.66
C ASN A 532 8.07 -22.95 21.89
N ASP A 533 9.38 -22.71 21.76
CA ASP A 533 10.37 -23.60 21.18
C ASP A 533 10.11 -23.97 19.70
N LYS A 534 9.29 -23.16 18.99
CA LYS A 534 9.08 -23.29 17.54
C LYS A 534 10.28 -22.75 16.77
N GLU A 535 11.25 -23.63 16.53
CA GLU A 535 12.50 -23.39 15.82
C GLU A 535 12.37 -22.75 14.42
N ASN A 536 11.17 -22.71 13.83
CA ASN A 536 10.92 -22.12 12.51
C ASN A 536 10.16 -20.79 12.55
N LEU A 537 9.57 -20.39 13.69
CA LEU A 537 8.61 -19.28 13.78
C LEU A 537 9.34 -17.93 13.81
N LYS A 538 9.22 -17.17 12.71
CA LYS A 538 9.90 -15.90 12.45
C LYS A 538 9.01 -14.68 12.64
N VAL A 539 7.73 -14.79 12.28
CA VAL A 539 6.74 -13.70 12.29
C VAL A 539 5.58 -14.08 13.21
N LEU A 540 5.27 -13.23 14.18
CA LEU A 540 4.16 -13.42 15.11
C LEU A 540 3.39 -12.12 15.33
N ASN A 541 2.09 -12.13 15.04
CA ASN A 541 1.19 -11.00 15.31
C ASN A 541 0.13 -11.38 16.35
N LEU A 542 0.18 -10.71 17.50
CA LEU A 542 -0.65 -10.92 18.69
C LEU A 542 -1.57 -9.74 19.00
N SER A 543 -1.64 -8.74 18.12
CA SER A 543 -2.31 -7.46 18.38
C SER A 543 -3.77 -7.62 18.86
N GLU A 544 -4.22 -6.71 19.72
CA GLU A 544 -5.54 -6.70 20.36
C GLU A 544 -5.88 -7.89 21.29
N ASN A 545 -4.99 -8.88 21.48
CA ASN A 545 -5.17 -9.93 22.51
C ASN A 545 -4.92 -9.36 23.92
N ARG A 546 -5.95 -8.75 24.51
CA ARG A 546 -5.84 -8.00 25.77
C ARG A 546 -5.45 -8.88 26.97
N GLY A 547 -4.29 -8.57 27.55
CA GLY A 547 -3.69 -9.29 28.67
C GLY A 547 -2.96 -10.57 28.26
N VAL A 548 -2.28 -10.54 27.11
CA VAL A 548 -1.36 -11.59 26.67
C VAL A 548 -0.05 -11.56 27.47
N ASP A 549 0.48 -12.71 27.88
CA ASP A 549 1.70 -12.79 28.68
C ASP A 549 2.94 -13.12 27.85
N LEU A 550 3.65 -12.07 27.39
CA LEU A 550 4.93 -12.21 26.68
C LEU A 550 6.08 -12.70 27.57
N LYS A 551 5.96 -12.67 28.92
CA LYS A 551 7.03 -13.11 29.83
C LYS A 551 7.38 -14.59 29.64
N THR A 552 6.39 -15.40 29.24
CA THR A 552 6.54 -16.83 28.93
C THR A 552 7.02 -17.13 27.51
N LEU A 553 6.96 -16.17 26.59
CA LEU A 553 7.24 -16.40 25.16
C LEU A 553 8.72 -16.70 24.92
N ARG A 554 9.02 -17.87 24.35
CA ARG A 554 10.37 -18.33 24.00
C ARG A 554 10.41 -18.80 22.56
N LEU A 555 10.79 -17.92 21.64
CA LEU A 555 10.89 -18.19 20.20
C LEU A 555 12.29 -17.85 19.69
N PRO A 556 13.19 -18.85 19.56
CA PRO A 556 14.60 -18.59 19.34
C PRO A 556 14.92 -17.96 17.97
N LEU A 557 14.09 -18.16 16.93
CA LEU A 557 14.25 -17.55 15.61
C LEU A 557 13.18 -16.48 15.28
N LEU A 558 12.50 -15.91 16.29
CA LEU A 558 11.56 -14.82 16.06
C LEU A 558 12.32 -13.57 15.63
N GLU A 559 12.01 -13.07 14.44
CA GLU A 559 12.61 -11.87 13.81
C GLU A 559 11.65 -10.67 13.92
N THR A 560 10.34 -10.96 13.93
CA THR A 560 9.22 -9.99 13.88
C THR A 560 8.21 -10.28 14.99
N LEU A 561 7.85 -9.25 15.76
CA LEU A 561 6.73 -9.28 16.71
C LEU A 561 5.86 -8.03 16.59
N THR A 562 4.59 -8.22 16.27
CA THR A 562 3.56 -7.16 16.34
C THR A 562 2.59 -7.46 17.47
N VAL A 563 2.40 -6.52 18.39
CA VAL A 563 1.64 -6.75 19.64
C VAL A 563 0.95 -5.46 20.13
N ASN A 564 0.34 -4.75 19.18
CA ASN A 564 -0.33 -3.47 19.43
C ASN A 564 -1.59 -3.68 20.28
N LYS A 565 -1.96 -2.71 21.14
CA LYS A 565 -3.25 -2.69 21.85
C LYS A 565 -3.51 -3.94 22.74
N ALA A 566 -2.43 -4.62 23.13
CA ALA A 566 -2.45 -5.89 23.88
C ALA A 566 -2.42 -5.70 25.42
N SER A 567 -2.28 -4.46 25.90
CA SER A 567 -2.13 -4.07 27.31
C SER A 567 -0.78 -4.43 27.95
N LEU A 568 0.31 -4.37 27.18
CA LEU A 568 1.67 -4.57 27.69
C LEU A 568 2.12 -3.42 28.61
N THR A 569 3.00 -3.73 29.57
CA THR A 569 3.53 -2.78 30.57
C THR A 569 5.05 -2.57 30.50
N ASP A 570 5.78 -3.46 29.82
CA ASP A 570 7.24 -3.57 29.87
C ASP A 570 7.79 -4.38 28.68
N LEU A 571 9.12 -4.35 28.52
CA LEU A 571 9.85 -4.94 27.38
C LEU A 571 10.68 -6.18 27.76
N ASN A 572 10.39 -6.82 28.90
CA ASN A 572 11.21 -7.94 29.44
C ASN A 572 11.22 -9.21 28.55
N PHE A 573 10.44 -9.25 27.47
CA PHE A 573 10.45 -10.36 26.51
C PHE A 573 11.67 -10.35 25.57
N PHE A 574 12.47 -9.29 25.52
CA PHE A 574 13.66 -9.23 24.65
C PHE A 574 14.77 -10.22 25.05
N GLU A 575 15.05 -10.38 26.35
CA GLU A 575 16.01 -11.37 26.87
C GLU A 575 15.66 -12.80 26.39
N ALA A 576 14.36 -13.06 26.25
CA ALA A 576 13.79 -14.35 25.88
C ALA A 576 13.71 -14.61 24.36
N ASN A 577 13.85 -13.58 23.53
CA ASN A 577 13.64 -13.63 22.08
C ASN A 577 14.76 -12.84 21.34
N PRO A 578 16.04 -13.26 21.47
CA PRO A 578 17.22 -12.44 21.14
C PRO A 578 17.49 -12.27 19.63
N ASN A 579 16.66 -12.85 18.76
CA ASN A 579 16.75 -12.67 17.31
C ASN A 579 15.78 -11.62 16.73
N LEU A 580 14.97 -10.98 17.58
CA LEU A 580 14.06 -9.91 17.17
C LEU A 580 14.84 -8.78 16.49
N THR A 581 14.52 -8.53 15.22
CA THR A 581 15.01 -7.39 14.43
C THR A 581 13.98 -6.26 14.36
N GLU A 582 12.70 -6.60 14.44
CA GLU A 582 11.61 -5.63 14.42
C GLU A 582 10.53 -5.94 15.47
N VAL A 583 10.13 -4.91 16.22
CA VAL A 583 8.99 -4.95 17.14
C VAL A 583 8.09 -3.72 16.94
N THR A 584 6.79 -3.96 16.83
CA THR A 584 5.76 -2.91 16.89
C THR A 584 4.82 -3.25 18.06
N ALA A 585 4.65 -2.32 19.00
CA ALA A 585 3.85 -2.51 20.21
C ALA A 585 3.10 -1.21 20.61
N THR A 586 2.44 -0.59 19.64
CA THR A 586 1.69 0.66 19.84
C THR A 586 0.47 0.48 20.76
N LYS A 587 -0.12 1.59 21.22
CA LYS A 587 -1.43 1.61 21.91
C LYS A 587 -1.47 0.74 23.18
N ASN A 588 -0.34 0.67 23.89
CA ASN A 588 -0.13 -0.18 25.07
C ASN A 588 -0.01 0.68 26.36
N ALA A 589 0.61 0.17 27.42
CA ALA A 589 0.81 0.86 28.69
C ALA A 589 2.28 0.82 29.18
N ILE A 590 3.22 0.69 28.23
CA ILE A 590 4.66 0.60 28.49
C ILE A 590 5.15 1.97 29.00
N GLN A 591 5.81 1.96 30.16
CA GLN A 591 6.26 3.18 30.86
C GLN A 591 7.78 3.40 30.81
N LYS A 592 8.54 2.37 30.42
CA LYS A 592 10.00 2.35 30.44
C LYS A 592 10.56 1.52 29.31
N LEU A 593 11.79 1.84 28.90
CA LEU A 593 12.54 1.09 27.89
C LEU A 593 13.40 -0.05 28.49
N ASP A 594 13.37 -0.21 29.82
CA ASP A 594 13.99 -1.32 30.57
C ASP A 594 13.78 -2.69 29.88
N GLY A 595 14.88 -3.33 29.46
CA GLY A 595 14.91 -4.63 28.78
C GLY A 595 15.36 -4.54 27.32
N ILE A 596 15.25 -3.37 26.67
CA ILE A 596 15.67 -3.17 25.27
C ILE A 596 17.19 -3.38 25.08
N GLU A 597 17.98 -3.17 26.13
CA GLU A 597 19.44 -3.35 26.10
C GLU A 597 19.87 -4.79 25.79
N LYS A 598 18.97 -5.76 25.98
CA LYS A 598 19.19 -7.19 25.69
C LYS A 598 18.88 -7.54 24.23
N ALA A 599 18.20 -6.66 23.49
CA ALA A 599 17.75 -6.89 22.12
C ALA A 599 18.86 -6.62 21.08
N LYS A 600 19.97 -7.38 21.12
CA LYS A 600 21.21 -7.12 20.35
C LYS A 600 21.12 -7.29 18.81
N LYS A 601 19.90 -7.46 18.27
CA LYS A 601 19.61 -7.44 16.82
C LYS A 601 18.48 -6.49 16.43
N LEU A 602 17.82 -5.85 17.40
CA LEU A 602 16.68 -4.98 17.16
C LEU A 602 17.13 -3.75 16.37
N GLN A 603 16.50 -3.50 15.23
CA GLN A 603 16.78 -2.40 14.31
C GLN A 603 15.62 -1.40 14.31
N PHE A 604 14.38 -1.90 14.30
CA PHE A 604 13.16 -1.10 14.34
C PHE A 604 12.37 -1.39 15.62
N LEU A 605 12.04 -0.33 16.36
CA LEU A 605 11.10 -0.39 17.47
C LEU A 605 10.07 0.74 17.37
N ASP A 606 8.80 0.38 17.44
CA ASP A 606 7.70 1.34 17.51
C ASP A 606 6.84 1.12 18.76
N LEU A 607 6.76 2.18 19.56
CA LEU A 607 6.06 2.29 20.83
C LEU A 607 5.11 3.51 20.85
N GLN A 608 4.60 3.96 19.70
CA GLN A 608 3.61 5.04 19.63
C GLN A 608 2.39 4.77 20.52
N GLU A 609 1.77 5.81 21.08
CA GLU A 609 0.63 5.70 22.01
C GLU A 609 0.91 4.76 23.21
N ASN A 610 1.98 5.07 23.95
CA ASN A 610 2.34 4.40 25.20
C ASN A 610 2.43 5.43 26.35
N LYS A 611 3.25 5.15 27.37
CA LYS A 611 3.40 5.97 28.58
C LYS A 611 4.87 6.17 28.96
N VAL A 612 5.78 6.02 27.99
CA VAL A 612 7.22 6.19 28.18
C VAL A 612 7.51 7.66 28.50
N ASN A 613 8.25 7.91 29.57
CA ASN A 613 8.51 9.27 30.06
C ASN A 613 10.00 9.62 30.25
N HIS A 614 10.91 8.71 29.91
CA HIS A 614 12.35 8.94 29.82
C HIS A 614 12.98 7.97 28.81
N LEU A 615 14.14 8.34 28.25
CA LEU A 615 14.91 7.45 27.35
C LEU A 615 15.94 6.59 28.10
N ASN A 616 16.26 6.90 29.36
CA ASN A 616 17.33 6.21 30.10
C ASN A 616 17.08 4.69 30.20
N ILE A 617 18.15 3.92 29.99
CA ILE A 617 18.19 2.44 30.03
C ILE A 617 19.36 1.97 30.90
N LYS A 618 19.40 0.68 31.28
CA LYS A 618 20.41 0.17 32.22
C LYS A 618 21.82 0.02 31.62
N GLU A 619 21.86 -0.26 30.32
CA GLU A 619 23.06 -0.52 29.52
C GLU A 619 22.78 -0.01 28.10
N LYS A 620 23.82 0.14 27.26
CA LYS A 620 23.66 0.69 25.91
C LYS A 620 22.90 -0.22 24.94
N GLN A 621 22.12 0.41 24.06
CA GLN A 621 21.49 -0.21 22.90
C GLN A 621 22.39 0.02 21.67
N GLU A 622 22.88 -1.06 21.07
CA GLU A 622 23.97 -1.04 20.09
C GLU A 622 23.53 -1.37 18.64
N SER A 623 22.23 -1.62 18.41
CA SER A 623 21.70 -2.12 17.13
C SER A 623 20.50 -1.35 16.58
N LEU A 624 19.76 -0.63 17.44
CA LEU A 624 18.52 0.06 17.10
C LEU A 624 18.82 1.28 16.22
N THR A 625 18.30 1.28 14.99
CA THR A 625 18.47 2.39 14.03
C THR A 625 17.23 3.27 13.92
N PHE A 626 16.04 2.76 14.27
CA PHE A 626 14.77 3.49 14.26
C PHE A 626 14.00 3.29 15.58
N LEU A 627 13.60 4.39 16.22
CA LEU A 627 12.76 4.41 17.41
C LEU A 627 11.60 5.38 17.23
N ASN A 628 10.36 4.87 17.29
CA ASN A 628 9.15 5.68 17.38
C ASN A 628 8.60 5.67 18.81
N LEU A 629 8.52 6.87 19.40
CA LEU A 629 7.99 7.19 20.73
C LEU A 629 7.04 8.40 20.64
N SER A 630 6.39 8.61 19.49
CA SER A 630 5.33 9.61 19.38
C SER A 630 4.14 9.29 20.32
N ASP A 631 3.36 10.30 20.70
CA ASP A 631 2.17 10.16 21.54
C ASP A 631 2.46 9.43 22.87
N ASN A 632 3.52 9.87 23.56
CA ASN A 632 3.98 9.33 24.84
C ASN A 632 4.02 10.44 25.91
N ALA A 633 4.87 10.31 26.94
CA ALA A 633 4.97 11.24 28.06
C ALA A 633 6.40 11.73 28.33
N LEU A 634 7.26 11.77 27.31
CA LEU A 634 8.63 12.28 27.40
C LEU A 634 8.62 13.78 27.74
N GLU A 635 9.41 14.17 28.74
CA GLU A 635 9.59 15.57 29.16
C GLU A 635 10.98 16.12 28.77
N SER A 636 11.93 15.24 28.40
CA SER A 636 13.24 15.57 27.81
C SER A 636 13.74 14.42 26.92
N LEU A 637 14.87 14.63 26.23
CA LEU A 637 15.55 13.62 25.41
C LEU A 637 16.85 13.07 26.07
N GLU A 638 17.06 13.36 27.36
CA GLU A 638 18.25 12.88 28.05
C GLU A 638 18.27 11.34 28.17
N GLY A 639 19.45 10.75 27.99
CA GLY A 639 19.65 9.31 27.79
C GLY A 639 19.66 8.86 26.31
N VAL A 640 19.40 9.73 25.33
CA VAL A 640 19.47 9.37 23.90
C VAL A 640 20.86 8.85 23.46
N ASN A 641 21.93 9.25 24.16
CA ASN A 641 23.31 8.83 23.90
C ASN A 641 23.64 7.38 24.32
N ASP A 642 22.71 6.67 24.96
CA ASP A 642 22.83 5.22 25.19
C ASP A 642 22.39 4.38 23.98
N PHE A 643 21.75 4.99 22.97
CA PHE A 643 21.32 4.31 21.74
C PHE A 643 22.34 4.55 20.62
N THR A 644 23.46 3.84 20.66
CA THR A 644 24.67 4.16 19.87
C THR A 644 24.58 3.87 18.36
N ALA A 645 23.44 3.36 17.89
CA ALA A 645 23.15 3.12 16.48
C ALA A 645 21.97 3.96 15.93
N LEU A 646 21.29 4.76 16.77
CA LEU A 646 19.99 5.34 16.47
C LEU A 646 20.05 6.45 15.41
N GLU A 647 19.60 6.14 14.19
CA GLU A 647 19.64 7.08 13.06
C GLU A 647 18.35 7.92 12.97
N THR A 648 17.20 7.35 13.36
CA THR A 648 15.89 8.00 13.33
C THR A 648 15.20 7.92 14.69
N LEU A 649 14.82 9.08 15.23
CA LEU A 649 14.05 9.20 16.46
C LEU A 649 12.77 10.02 16.18
N ARG A 650 11.60 9.43 16.44
CA ARG A 650 10.31 10.13 16.42
C ARG A 650 9.78 10.26 17.84
N VAL A 651 9.46 11.49 18.25
CA VAL A 651 8.99 11.86 19.59
C VAL A 651 7.90 12.94 19.49
N ALA A 652 7.09 12.88 18.42
CA ALA A 652 5.99 13.82 18.22
C ALA A 652 4.94 13.70 19.35
N SER A 653 4.11 14.72 19.56
CA SER A 653 3.01 14.69 20.54
C SER A 653 3.44 14.28 21.96
N ASN A 654 4.59 14.77 22.43
CA ASN A 654 5.11 14.55 23.77
C ASN A 654 5.06 15.86 24.59
N LYS A 655 5.78 15.94 25.71
CA LYS A 655 5.84 17.12 26.60
C LYS A 655 7.23 17.77 26.62
N ILE A 656 8.04 17.54 25.59
CA ILE A 656 9.42 17.99 25.56
C ILE A 656 9.42 19.53 25.52
N SER A 657 10.04 20.15 26.54
CA SER A 657 10.12 21.60 26.70
C SER A 657 11.51 22.18 26.43
N SER A 658 12.49 21.33 26.12
CA SER A 658 13.81 21.69 25.58
C SER A 658 14.47 20.47 24.93
N LEU A 659 15.27 20.71 23.89
CA LEU A 659 16.15 19.74 23.23
C LEU A 659 17.54 19.65 23.89
N HIS A 660 17.73 20.30 25.05
CA HIS A 660 18.99 20.27 25.77
C HIS A 660 19.42 18.85 26.19
N LEU A 661 20.71 18.57 26.00
CA LEU A 661 21.42 17.36 26.45
C LEU A 661 22.73 17.77 27.13
N GLU A 662 23.18 17.02 28.13
CA GLU A 662 24.50 17.24 28.75
C GLU A 662 25.65 17.00 27.74
N GLU A 663 25.50 16.02 26.85
CA GLU A 663 26.40 15.75 25.72
C GLU A 663 25.61 15.76 24.40
N SER A 664 26.03 16.57 23.41
CA SER A 664 25.36 16.62 22.11
C SER A 664 25.42 15.30 21.35
N ASN A 665 24.27 14.81 20.89
CA ASN A 665 24.14 13.58 20.12
C ASN A 665 24.73 13.74 18.70
N GLN A 666 25.45 12.72 18.23
CA GLN A 666 26.15 12.70 16.93
C GLN A 666 25.68 11.58 16.00
N GLN A 667 24.64 10.82 16.37
CA GLN A 667 24.22 9.60 15.69
C GLN A 667 22.84 9.73 15.04
N VAL A 668 21.91 10.47 15.65
CA VAL A 668 20.59 10.76 15.09
C VAL A 668 20.73 11.69 13.89
N LYS A 669 20.16 11.27 12.76
CA LYS A 669 20.15 11.98 11.46
C LYS A 669 18.76 12.53 11.12
N SER A 670 17.74 11.89 11.68
CA SER A 670 16.32 12.12 11.43
C SER A 670 15.60 12.29 12.76
N LEU A 671 15.09 13.50 13.05
CA LEU A 671 14.51 13.84 14.36
C LEU A 671 13.16 14.54 14.20
N ASP A 672 12.09 13.87 14.60
CA ASP A 672 10.74 14.45 14.64
C ASP A 672 10.37 14.81 16.08
N VAL A 673 10.28 16.12 16.34
CA VAL A 673 9.91 16.75 17.62
C VAL A 673 8.67 17.63 17.45
N SER A 674 7.82 17.33 16.46
CA SER A 674 6.56 18.03 16.24
C SER A 674 5.58 17.88 17.43
N TYR A 675 4.61 18.79 17.55
CA TYR A 675 3.57 18.80 18.58
C TYR A 675 4.08 18.69 20.03
N ASN A 676 5.23 19.32 20.32
CA ASN A 676 5.83 19.42 21.65
C ASN A 676 5.71 20.87 22.21
N GLN A 677 6.47 21.20 23.25
CA GLN A 677 6.41 22.49 23.97
C GLN A 677 7.73 23.27 23.85
N LEU A 678 8.42 23.16 22.70
CA LEU A 678 9.75 23.75 22.51
C LEU A 678 9.70 25.29 22.44
N PRO A 679 10.71 25.99 23.01
CA PRO A 679 10.77 27.44 23.04
C PRO A 679 11.18 28.04 21.69
N LYS A 680 10.82 29.31 21.48
CA LYS A 680 11.09 30.07 20.25
C LYS A 680 12.58 30.09 19.88
N GLU A 681 13.44 30.16 20.89
CA GLU A 681 14.89 30.22 20.76
C GLU A 681 15.47 28.95 20.13
N GLU A 682 14.92 27.78 20.47
CA GLU A 682 15.33 26.48 19.92
C GLU A 682 14.70 26.20 18.54
N LEU A 683 13.47 26.67 18.32
CA LEU A 683 12.74 26.53 17.06
C LEU A 683 13.19 27.51 15.96
N THR A 684 13.94 28.55 16.30
CA THR A 684 14.45 29.52 15.32
C THR A 684 15.42 28.83 14.37
N LEU A 685 15.21 28.94 13.05
CA LEU A 685 16.05 28.30 12.03
C LEU A 685 17.37 29.05 11.81
N ASN A 686 18.44 28.31 11.52
CA ASN A 686 19.74 28.81 11.08
C ASN A 686 19.80 28.97 9.54
N GLU A 687 20.97 29.31 9.00
CA GLU A 687 21.21 29.52 7.57
C GLU A 687 21.17 28.26 6.68
N ASN A 688 20.90 27.10 7.26
CA ASN A 688 20.68 25.82 6.56
C ASN A 688 19.25 25.28 6.81
N ASP A 689 18.33 26.14 7.28
CA ASP A 689 16.96 25.82 7.68
C ASP A 689 16.83 24.78 8.81
N ILE A 690 17.89 24.57 9.60
CA ILE A 690 17.90 23.69 10.78
C ILE A 690 17.58 24.50 12.05
N PRO A 691 16.68 24.03 12.94
CA PRO A 691 16.38 24.69 14.22
C PRO A 691 17.62 24.79 15.12
N LEU A 692 17.81 25.93 15.80
CA LEU A 692 18.98 26.14 16.64
C LEU A 692 19.12 25.11 17.77
N GLY A 693 18.03 24.66 18.40
CA GLY A 693 18.09 23.62 19.44
C GLY A 693 18.63 22.30 18.90
N VAL A 694 18.12 21.89 17.74
CA VAL A 694 18.60 20.71 16.99
C VAL A 694 20.06 20.88 16.59
N ALA A 695 20.45 22.04 16.04
CA ALA A 695 21.81 22.29 15.57
C ALA A 695 22.88 22.25 16.68
N HIS A 696 22.54 22.61 17.93
CA HIS A 696 23.46 22.54 19.07
C HIS A 696 23.52 21.15 19.72
N HIS A 697 22.39 20.46 19.87
CA HIS A 697 22.30 19.22 20.64
C HIS A 697 22.23 17.93 19.81
N PHE A 698 21.96 18.02 18.50
CA PHE A 698 21.81 16.87 17.60
C PHE A 698 22.58 17.12 16.28
N THR A 699 23.91 17.16 16.36
CA THR A 699 24.80 17.74 15.32
C THR A 699 24.85 16.94 14.01
N ALA A 700 24.20 15.78 13.93
CA ALA A 700 24.11 14.95 12.74
C ALA A 700 22.76 15.03 12.01
N VAL A 701 21.76 15.73 12.57
CA VAL A 701 20.40 15.83 12.01
C VAL A 701 20.37 16.65 10.72
N LYS A 702 19.59 16.16 9.73
CA LYS A 702 19.41 16.78 8.40
C LYS A 702 17.97 16.70 7.88
N GLU A 703 17.14 15.87 8.50
CA GLU A 703 15.73 15.65 8.17
C GLU A 703 14.94 15.53 9.49
N GLY A 704 13.65 15.84 9.48
CA GLY A 704 12.86 15.92 10.71
C GLY A 704 11.62 16.79 10.59
N SER A 705 10.94 17.00 11.71
CA SER A 705 9.81 17.94 11.81
C SER A 705 9.80 18.64 13.17
N ILE A 706 9.28 19.88 13.15
CA ILE A 706 9.05 20.74 14.32
C ILE A 706 7.62 21.29 14.36
N GLU A 707 6.76 20.88 13.42
CA GLU A 707 5.40 21.44 13.25
C GLU A 707 4.56 21.32 14.53
N GLY A 708 3.52 22.14 14.67
CA GLY A 708 2.61 22.07 15.81
C GLY A 708 3.16 22.53 17.17
N ASN A 709 4.47 22.78 17.31
CA ASN A 709 5.02 23.42 18.50
C ASN A 709 4.46 24.87 18.63
N PRO A 710 3.86 25.28 19.77
CA PRO A 710 3.13 26.55 19.87
C PRO A 710 3.92 27.80 19.48
N SER A 711 5.22 27.86 19.82
CA SER A 711 6.09 29.00 19.52
C SER A 711 6.57 29.07 18.07
N LEU A 712 6.23 28.11 17.21
CA LEU A 712 6.69 28.09 15.81
C LEU A 712 6.09 29.22 14.97
N ASN A 713 4.82 29.59 15.19
CA ASN A 713 4.18 30.71 14.49
C ASN A 713 4.93 32.03 14.75
N ASP A 714 5.36 32.25 16.00
CA ASP A 714 6.13 33.43 16.38
C ASP A 714 7.51 33.47 15.69
N VAL A 715 8.12 32.32 15.39
CA VAL A 715 9.35 32.22 14.59
C VAL A 715 9.08 32.69 13.17
N LEU A 716 8.09 32.08 12.50
CA LEU A 716 7.74 32.33 11.10
C LEU A 716 7.36 33.80 10.84
N GLU A 717 6.52 34.39 11.70
CA GLU A 717 6.21 35.83 11.62
C GLU A 717 7.47 36.70 11.75
N SER A 718 8.36 36.37 12.68
CA SER A 718 9.58 37.14 12.91
C SER A 718 10.65 36.98 11.83
N GLN A 719 10.63 35.88 11.07
CA GLN A 719 11.45 35.70 9.87
C GLN A 719 10.87 36.47 8.67
N ASN A 720 9.56 36.38 8.44
CA ASN A 720 8.88 37.15 7.39
C ASN A 720 9.06 38.67 7.60
N GLN A 721 8.96 39.17 8.83
CA GLN A 721 9.25 40.58 9.16
C GLN A 721 10.73 40.99 9.01
N LYS A 722 11.68 40.05 8.93
CA LYS A 722 13.09 40.33 8.60
C LYS A 722 13.34 40.33 7.09
N ASN A 723 12.64 39.48 6.34
CA ASN A 723 12.76 39.42 4.88
C ASN A 723 12.09 40.65 4.24
N ASN A 724 10.90 41.04 4.69
CA ASN A 724 10.19 42.27 4.28
C ASN A 724 10.85 43.58 4.79
N LYS A 725 12.11 43.52 5.25
CA LYS A 725 12.99 44.65 5.60
C LYS A 725 14.37 44.57 4.90
N LYS A 726 14.53 43.64 3.96
CA LYS A 726 15.68 43.50 3.07
C LYS A 726 15.34 43.78 1.59
N GLU A 727 14.05 43.82 1.27
CA GLU A 727 13.49 44.48 0.09
C GLU A 727 13.24 45.98 0.38
#